data_AF-A0A969XHA4-F1
#
_entry.id   AF-A0A969XHA4-F1
#
_cell.length_a   1.000
_cell.length_b   1.000
_cell.length_c   1.000
_cell.angle_alpha   90.00
_cell.angle_beta   90.00
_cell.angle_gamma   90.00
#
_symmetry.space_group_name_H-M   'P 1'
#
loop_
_entity.id
_entity.type
_entity.pdbx_description
1 polymer ?
#
loop_
_entity_poly.entity_id
_entity_poly.type
_entity_poly.pdbx_seq_one_letter_code
_entity_poly.pdbx_strand_id
1 'polypeptide(L)'
;MRPIPMAQTIADEVGLRADQVERTVALFDEGNTIPFVARYRKEVTDYLDEEQLRAIAARLEYLRNLAARKETVLASIEEQGALTDDLRARIEAATVLQEVEDLYLPFKPKRRTRAMVAREKGLQPLADMFLEQQVTRGQPGVYAANYLNDQVATVEDALAGARDIAAEVVAEDADTRAATRQGLLSGATLQSAKVADAADPQAKYEVYYEYGERLASVPPHRLLAIRRGEAEGVLHVALQADDEALVTAIERRHVRPASIFSGELAAAIRDGYARLLRPSLEREIRAARMEEADDHAIRVFGANLRGLLLQAPLKGVRVLGLDPGLRTGCKVAVVDETGKFLAEATVYPHTSRNGWADTKKALAALVKKHAVDLVAIGNGTASRETEALVAEMIAEGARLSYVMVSEAGASVYSASPLARQELPGLDVSIRGAVSIARRLQDPLSELVKIEPKAIGVGLYQHDVDQKALAAALDAVVESAVNYVGVDVNTASAALLRYVAGISARVASAVVAHRDAHGPFRRRRDLLDVKGLGAKAYQQAAGFLRIPGGEEPLDNTSIHPESYAAAQDLLALMSLTGREADLPAKVRAGWEALQAQGESAASLAETLGVGRPTLEDMLANLLRPGRDPREDLPAPILRTDVLKMEDLREGMMLKGTVRNVVDFGAFVDIGVKQDGLVHISQLADHYVRDPLDVVSVGDIVDVRVISVDLQRGRIGLSMKE
;
A
#
# COMPACT_ATOMS: atom_id res chain seq x y z
N MET A 1 -15.29 2.20 -30.58
CA MET A 1 -14.91 1.24 -29.52
C MET A 1 -16.18 0.78 -28.82
N ARG A 2 -16.53 -0.51 -28.85
CA ARG A 2 -17.66 -1.01 -28.05
C ARG A 2 -17.23 -1.00 -26.57
N PRO A 3 -17.91 -0.29 -25.65
CA PRO A 3 -17.47 -0.17 -24.26
C PRO A 3 -17.77 -1.39 -23.36
N ILE A 4 -18.34 -2.47 -23.89
CA ILE A 4 -19.18 -3.38 -23.09
C ILE A 4 -18.47 -4.63 -22.50
N PRO A 5 -17.38 -5.21 -23.05
CA PRO A 5 -16.81 -6.44 -22.47
C PRO A 5 -16.13 -6.25 -21.10
N MET A 6 -15.47 -5.11 -20.87
CA MET A 6 -14.64 -4.91 -19.68
C MET A 6 -15.45 -4.77 -18.39
N ALA A 7 -16.60 -4.09 -18.44
CA ALA A 7 -17.43 -3.87 -17.26
C ALA A 7 -17.99 -5.20 -16.70
N GLN A 8 -18.40 -6.12 -17.58
CA GLN A 8 -18.85 -7.45 -17.16
C GLN A 8 -17.73 -8.25 -16.51
N THR A 9 -16.54 -8.28 -17.12
CA THR A 9 -15.38 -8.97 -16.55
C THR A 9 -15.01 -8.43 -15.16
N ILE A 10 -14.94 -7.10 -15.00
CA ILE A 10 -14.66 -6.48 -13.70
C ILE A 10 -15.75 -6.84 -12.68
N ALA A 11 -17.02 -6.80 -13.08
CA ALA A 11 -18.15 -7.12 -12.21
C ALA A 11 -18.06 -8.56 -11.68
N ASP A 12 -17.79 -9.53 -12.56
CA ASP A 12 -17.69 -10.94 -12.18
C ASP A 12 -16.50 -11.20 -11.22
N GLU A 13 -15.37 -10.54 -11.44
CA GLU A 13 -14.15 -10.72 -10.63
C GLU A 13 -14.20 -10.02 -9.28
N VAL A 14 -14.80 -8.83 -9.21
CA VAL A 14 -14.92 -8.04 -7.97
C VAL A 14 -16.20 -8.42 -7.19
N GLY A 15 -17.10 -9.18 -7.80
CA GLY A 15 -18.36 -9.60 -7.17
C GLY A 15 -19.41 -8.48 -7.11
N LEU A 16 -19.46 -7.64 -8.15
CA LEU A 16 -20.37 -6.50 -8.29
C LEU A 16 -21.33 -6.70 -9.47
N ARG A 17 -22.26 -5.77 -9.69
CA ARG A 17 -23.14 -5.81 -10.87
C ARG A 17 -22.53 -5.05 -12.04
N ALA A 18 -22.70 -5.56 -13.27
CA ALA A 18 -22.13 -4.94 -14.47
C ALA A 18 -22.63 -3.50 -14.70
N ASP A 19 -23.90 -3.22 -14.44
CA ASP A 19 -24.48 -1.87 -14.55
C ASP A 19 -23.88 -0.88 -13.54
N GLN A 20 -23.47 -1.39 -12.38
CA GLN A 20 -22.83 -0.61 -11.32
C GLN A 20 -21.40 -0.26 -11.71
N VAL A 21 -20.66 -1.22 -12.25
CA VAL A 21 -19.30 -1.01 -12.77
C VAL A 21 -19.32 -0.06 -13.96
N GLU A 22 -20.25 -0.22 -14.92
CA GLU A 22 -20.33 0.64 -16.10
C GLU A 22 -20.52 2.12 -15.72
N ARG A 23 -21.46 2.41 -14.81
CA ARG A 23 -21.67 3.76 -14.28
C ARG A 23 -20.43 4.32 -13.59
N THR A 24 -19.71 3.47 -12.85
CA THR A 24 -18.47 3.84 -12.15
C THR A 24 -17.33 4.15 -13.13
N VAL A 25 -17.16 3.32 -14.17
CA VAL A 25 -16.17 3.53 -15.23
C VAL A 25 -16.43 4.86 -15.96
N ALA A 26 -17.69 5.18 -16.25
CA ALA A 26 -18.05 6.47 -16.85
C ALA A 26 -17.61 7.65 -15.97
N LEU A 27 -17.80 7.57 -14.64
CA LEU A 27 -17.33 8.60 -13.72
C LEU A 27 -15.80 8.75 -13.73
N PHE A 28 -15.05 7.66 -13.82
CA PHE A 28 -13.58 7.72 -13.92
C PHE A 28 -13.12 8.31 -15.26
N ASP A 29 -13.78 7.97 -16.36
CA ASP A 29 -13.47 8.52 -17.68
C ASP A 29 -13.81 10.01 -17.80
N GLU A 30 -14.78 10.50 -17.02
CA GLU A 30 -15.06 11.92 -16.80
C GLU A 30 -14.02 12.62 -15.89
N GLY A 31 -13.00 11.90 -15.42
CA GLY A 31 -11.94 12.41 -14.55
C GLY A 31 -12.37 12.69 -13.12
N ASN A 32 -13.41 12.00 -12.62
CA ASN A 32 -13.77 12.07 -11.21
C ASN A 32 -12.78 11.25 -10.36
N THR A 33 -12.37 11.80 -9.23
CA THR A 33 -11.45 11.17 -8.28
C THR A 33 -12.19 10.15 -7.41
N ILE A 34 -11.45 9.15 -6.91
CA ILE A 34 -12.03 8.10 -6.05
C ILE A 34 -12.70 8.69 -4.79
N PRO A 35 -12.06 9.59 -4.01
CA PRO A 35 -12.71 10.17 -2.84
C PRO A 35 -14.00 10.93 -3.19
N PHE A 36 -14.01 11.65 -4.32
CA PHE A 36 -15.20 12.37 -4.78
C PHE A 36 -16.34 11.42 -5.14
N VAL A 37 -16.06 10.35 -5.88
CA VAL A 37 -17.06 9.35 -6.26
C VAL A 37 -17.63 8.64 -5.03
N ALA A 38 -16.76 8.19 -4.11
CA ALA A 38 -17.14 7.49 -2.89
C ALA A 38 -18.07 8.33 -1.99
N ARG A 39 -17.85 9.65 -1.96
CA ARG A 39 -18.62 10.56 -1.10
C ARG A 39 -19.85 11.15 -1.78
N TYR A 40 -19.75 11.58 -3.03
CA TYR A 40 -20.76 12.44 -3.67
C TYR A 40 -21.48 11.79 -4.86
N ARG A 41 -21.20 10.53 -5.19
CA ARG A 41 -21.84 9.80 -6.30
C ARG A 41 -22.38 8.44 -5.86
N LYS A 42 -22.69 8.28 -4.57
CA LYS A 42 -23.22 7.03 -3.98
C LYS A 42 -24.49 6.54 -4.68
N GLU A 43 -25.35 7.44 -5.14
CA GLU A 43 -26.55 7.12 -5.92
C GLU A 43 -26.20 6.46 -7.26
N VAL A 44 -25.18 7.01 -7.92
CA VAL A 44 -24.76 6.58 -9.26
C VAL A 44 -24.05 5.24 -9.17
N THR A 45 -23.25 5.04 -8.13
CA THR A 45 -22.49 3.81 -7.91
C THR A 45 -23.21 2.78 -7.05
N ASP A 46 -24.39 3.07 -6.50
CA ASP A 46 -25.08 2.19 -5.54
C ASP A 46 -24.20 1.83 -4.33
N TYR A 47 -23.73 2.88 -3.62
CA TYR A 47 -22.97 2.80 -2.37
C TYR A 47 -21.60 2.11 -2.44
N LEU A 48 -20.91 2.13 -3.59
CA LEU A 48 -19.53 1.63 -3.63
C LEU A 48 -18.62 2.45 -2.72
N ASP A 49 -17.84 1.75 -1.89
CA ASP A 49 -16.82 2.35 -1.04
C ASP A 49 -15.49 2.55 -1.79
N GLU A 50 -14.52 3.21 -1.14
CA GLU A 50 -13.21 3.48 -1.76
C GLU A 50 -12.43 2.21 -2.11
N GLU A 51 -12.59 1.12 -1.36
CA GLU A 51 -11.87 -0.14 -1.62
C GLU A 51 -12.39 -0.77 -2.91
N GLN A 52 -13.71 -0.86 -3.04
CA GLN A 52 -14.37 -1.35 -4.25
C GLN A 52 -14.07 -0.46 -5.46
N LEU A 53 -14.09 0.86 -5.30
CA LEU A 53 -13.74 1.81 -6.36
C LEU A 53 -12.29 1.66 -6.82
N ARG A 54 -11.34 1.44 -5.90
CA ARG A 54 -9.93 1.16 -6.23
C ARG A 54 -9.77 -0.17 -6.94
N ALA A 55 -10.48 -1.22 -6.52
CA ALA A 55 -10.48 -2.52 -7.19
C ALA A 55 -10.97 -2.40 -8.64
N ILE A 56 -12.07 -1.66 -8.87
CA ILE A 56 -12.57 -1.37 -10.23
C ILE A 56 -11.52 -0.59 -11.03
N ALA A 57 -10.94 0.47 -10.48
CA ALA A 57 -9.97 1.31 -11.19
C ALA A 57 -8.72 0.52 -11.60
N ALA A 58 -8.14 -0.26 -10.67
CA ALA A 58 -6.97 -1.10 -10.92
C ALA A 58 -7.26 -2.15 -12.00
N ARG A 59 -8.42 -2.81 -11.92
CA ARG A 59 -8.79 -3.82 -12.92
C ARG A 59 -9.10 -3.21 -14.29
N LEU A 60 -9.75 -2.06 -14.32
CA LEU A 60 -10.00 -1.29 -15.55
C LEU A 60 -8.69 -0.93 -16.24
N GLU A 61 -7.71 -0.42 -15.50
CA GLU A 61 -6.39 -0.08 -16.03
C GLU A 61 -5.68 -1.32 -16.60
N TYR A 62 -5.68 -2.44 -15.86
CA TYR A 62 -5.13 -3.70 -16.35
C TYR A 62 -5.79 -4.15 -17.67
N LEU A 63 -7.12 -4.15 -17.74
CA LEU A 63 -7.84 -4.60 -18.94
C LEU A 63 -7.59 -3.69 -20.15
N ARG A 64 -7.45 -2.37 -19.91
CA ARG A 64 -7.04 -1.41 -20.95
C ARG A 64 -5.63 -1.70 -21.46
N ASN A 65 -4.69 -1.95 -20.55
CA ASN A 65 -3.32 -2.31 -20.90
C ASN A 65 -3.26 -3.64 -21.65
N LEU A 66 -4.05 -4.64 -21.24
CA LEU A 66 -4.18 -5.91 -21.95
C LEU A 66 -4.72 -5.72 -23.37
N ALA A 67 -5.79 -4.94 -23.53
CA ALA A 67 -6.37 -4.66 -24.84
C ALA A 67 -5.37 -3.95 -25.77
N ALA A 68 -4.69 -2.91 -25.28
CA ALA A 68 -3.65 -2.21 -26.03
C ALA A 68 -2.47 -3.14 -26.41
N ARG A 69 -2.10 -4.06 -25.52
CA ARG A 69 -1.05 -5.04 -25.80
C ARG A 69 -1.47 -6.05 -26.87
N LYS A 70 -2.70 -6.56 -26.82
CA LYS A 70 -3.25 -7.44 -27.86
C LYS A 70 -3.20 -6.79 -29.23
N GLU A 71 -3.63 -5.53 -29.34
CA GLU A 71 -3.56 -4.76 -30.60
C GLU A 71 -2.11 -4.64 -31.12
N THR A 72 -1.17 -4.31 -30.23
CA THR A 72 0.26 -4.21 -30.58
C THR A 72 0.82 -5.55 -31.08
N VAL A 73 0.47 -6.65 -30.43
CA VAL A 73 0.92 -8.00 -30.79
C VAL A 73 0.33 -8.44 -32.12
N LEU A 74 -0.98 -8.24 -32.33
CA LEU A 74 -1.65 -8.56 -33.58
C LEU A 74 -1.01 -7.81 -34.76
N ALA A 75 -0.78 -6.51 -34.62
CA ALA A 75 -0.12 -5.70 -35.65
C ALA A 75 1.29 -6.23 -35.96
N SER A 76 2.08 -6.56 -34.94
CA SER A 76 3.44 -7.07 -35.12
C SER A 76 3.50 -8.42 -35.85
N ILE A 77 2.54 -9.31 -35.61
CA ILE A 77 2.46 -10.62 -36.28
C ILE A 77 1.94 -10.46 -37.72
N GLU A 78 1.01 -9.53 -37.93
CA GLU A 78 0.47 -9.19 -39.26
C GLU A 78 1.56 -8.59 -40.17
N GLU A 79 2.40 -7.70 -39.66
CA GLU A 79 3.56 -7.14 -40.39
C GLU A 79 4.55 -8.22 -40.84
N GLN A 80 4.66 -9.32 -40.09
CA GLN A 80 5.50 -10.48 -40.43
C GLN A 80 4.83 -11.45 -41.43
N GLY A 81 3.56 -11.21 -41.79
CA GLY A 81 2.78 -12.09 -42.67
C GLY A 81 2.44 -13.45 -42.06
N ALA A 82 2.53 -13.57 -40.72
CA ALA A 82 2.38 -14.84 -40.00
C ALA A 82 1.05 -14.97 -39.23
N LEU A 83 0.16 -13.97 -39.32
CA LEU A 83 -1.09 -13.93 -38.57
C LEU A 83 -2.15 -14.80 -39.23
N THR A 84 -2.42 -15.97 -38.65
CA THR A 84 -3.52 -16.85 -39.05
C THR A 84 -4.82 -16.49 -38.34
N ASP A 85 -5.97 -16.89 -38.89
CA ASP A 85 -7.28 -16.67 -38.26
C ASP A 85 -7.39 -17.34 -36.89
N ASP A 86 -6.81 -18.53 -36.72
CA ASP A 86 -6.75 -19.24 -35.44
C ASP A 86 -5.93 -18.47 -34.40
N LEU A 87 -4.73 -18.01 -34.79
CA LEU A 87 -3.86 -17.24 -33.89
C LEU A 87 -4.50 -15.90 -33.49
N ARG A 88 -5.16 -15.22 -34.44
CA ARG A 88 -5.95 -14.01 -34.16
C ARG A 88 -7.03 -14.29 -33.11
N ALA A 89 -7.83 -15.33 -33.32
CA ALA A 89 -8.91 -15.70 -32.40
C ALA A 89 -8.37 -16.02 -30.99
N ARG A 90 -7.24 -16.73 -30.90
CA ARG A 90 -6.59 -17.05 -29.62
C ARG A 90 -6.09 -15.80 -28.88
N ILE A 91 -5.45 -14.85 -29.58
CA ILE A 91 -4.96 -13.60 -28.98
C ILE A 91 -6.14 -12.73 -28.50
N GLU A 92 -7.20 -12.64 -29.31
CA GLU A 92 -8.41 -11.89 -28.94
C GLU A 92 -9.10 -12.50 -27.71
N ALA A 93 -9.13 -13.83 -27.61
CA ALA A 93 -9.73 -14.56 -26.49
C ALA A 93 -8.90 -14.56 -25.19
N ALA A 94 -7.59 -14.32 -25.25
CA ALA A 94 -6.70 -14.35 -24.08
C ALA A 94 -7.18 -13.41 -22.96
N THR A 95 -7.27 -13.88 -21.72
CA THR A 95 -7.81 -13.07 -20.60
C THR A 95 -6.74 -12.45 -19.72
N VAL A 96 -5.49 -12.91 -19.88
CA VAL A 96 -4.34 -12.41 -19.13
C VAL A 96 -3.17 -12.07 -20.04
N LEU A 97 -2.32 -11.13 -19.60
CA LEU A 97 -1.18 -10.64 -20.35
C LEU A 97 -0.19 -11.76 -20.70
N GLN A 98 0.00 -12.71 -19.79
CA GLN A 98 0.94 -13.81 -19.98
C GLN A 98 0.56 -14.72 -21.14
N GLU A 99 -0.73 -14.97 -21.37
CA GLU A 99 -1.21 -15.76 -22.53
C GLU A 99 -0.90 -15.05 -23.84
N VAL A 100 -1.08 -13.72 -23.88
CA VAL A 100 -0.73 -12.90 -25.05
C VAL A 100 0.77 -12.95 -25.31
N GLU A 101 1.61 -12.85 -24.27
CA GLU A 101 3.06 -12.94 -24.42
C GLU A 101 3.52 -14.34 -24.85
N ASP A 102 2.90 -15.41 -24.34
CA ASP A 102 3.20 -16.78 -24.75
C ASP A 102 2.86 -17.01 -26.23
N LEU A 103 1.70 -16.52 -26.70
CA LEU A 103 1.30 -16.59 -28.11
C LEU A 103 2.20 -15.73 -29.02
N TYR A 104 2.71 -14.61 -28.50
CA TYR A 104 3.61 -13.72 -29.24
C TYR A 104 5.07 -14.20 -29.29
N LEU A 105 5.48 -15.06 -28.35
CA LEU A 105 6.87 -15.46 -28.14
C LEU A 105 7.59 -15.95 -29.41
N PRO A 106 6.97 -16.75 -30.30
CA PRO A 106 7.61 -17.20 -31.55
C PRO A 106 7.96 -16.06 -32.52
N PHE A 107 7.20 -14.96 -32.48
CA PHE A 107 7.28 -13.82 -33.40
C PHE A 107 8.08 -12.65 -32.82
N LYS A 108 8.44 -12.73 -31.53
CA LYS A 108 9.19 -11.69 -30.83
C LYS A 108 10.63 -11.63 -31.39
N PRO A 109 11.19 -10.44 -31.66
CA PRO A 109 12.57 -10.32 -32.09
C PRO A 109 13.56 -10.92 -31.07
N LYS A 110 14.47 -11.79 -31.52
CA LYS A 110 15.41 -12.53 -30.66
C LYS A 110 16.86 -12.20 -30.98
N ARG A 111 17.72 -12.35 -29.96
CA ARG A 111 19.17 -12.43 -30.17
C ARG A 111 19.48 -13.75 -30.89
N ARG A 112 20.55 -13.78 -31.70
CA ARG A 112 20.95 -14.94 -32.52
C ARG A 112 20.97 -16.24 -31.69
N THR A 113 19.97 -17.11 -31.88
CA THR A 113 19.83 -18.39 -31.15
C THR A 113 20.45 -19.56 -31.91
N ARG A 114 20.60 -20.73 -31.25
CA ARG A 114 21.04 -21.97 -31.92
C ARG A 114 20.09 -22.39 -33.04
N ALA A 115 18.79 -22.27 -32.81
CA ALA A 115 17.76 -22.53 -33.82
C ALA A 115 17.88 -21.56 -35.00
N MET A 116 18.09 -20.25 -34.76
CA MET A 116 18.32 -19.29 -35.84
C MET A 116 19.54 -19.66 -36.70
N VAL A 117 20.66 -20.03 -36.05
CA VAL A 117 21.87 -20.49 -36.76
C VAL A 117 21.58 -21.77 -37.56
N ALA A 118 20.82 -22.71 -37.02
CA ALA A 118 20.41 -23.91 -37.75
C ALA A 118 19.48 -23.60 -38.94
N ARG A 119 18.56 -22.63 -38.82
CA ARG A 119 17.73 -22.13 -39.93
C ARG A 119 18.58 -21.49 -41.03
N GLU A 120 19.55 -20.66 -40.67
CA GLU A 120 20.53 -20.06 -41.60
C GLU A 120 21.32 -21.13 -42.37
N LYS A 121 21.58 -22.28 -41.75
CA LYS A 121 22.22 -23.45 -42.37
C LYS A 121 21.30 -24.32 -43.22
N GLY A 122 20.03 -23.94 -43.38
CA GLY A 122 19.05 -24.65 -44.21
C GLY A 122 18.41 -25.89 -43.56
N LEU A 123 18.46 -26.02 -42.23
CA LEU A 123 17.98 -27.22 -41.52
C LEU A 123 16.49 -27.18 -41.12
N GLN A 124 15.76 -26.10 -41.45
CA GLN A 124 14.32 -25.97 -41.15
C GLN A 124 13.49 -27.14 -41.69
N PRO A 125 13.63 -27.59 -42.96
CA PRO A 125 12.79 -28.67 -43.46
C PRO A 125 13.05 -30.01 -42.76
N LEU A 126 14.28 -30.25 -42.26
CA LEU A 126 14.59 -31.44 -41.46
C LEU A 126 13.93 -31.36 -40.08
N ALA A 127 13.90 -30.18 -39.46
CA ALA A 127 13.19 -29.95 -38.20
C ALA A 127 11.67 -30.06 -38.36
N ASP A 128 11.10 -29.61 -39.48
CA ASP A 128 9.68 -29.77 -39.79
C ASP A 128 9.30 -31.25 -39.84
N MET A 129 10.15 -32.11 -40.42
CA MET A 129 9.93 -33.56 -40.38
C MET A 129 9.92 -34.14 -38.95
N PHE A 130 10.73 -33.59 -38.05
CA PHE A 130 10.73 -33.98 -36.64
C PHE A 130 9.43 -33.61 -35.94
N LEU A 131 8.87 -32.44 -36.27
CA LEU A 131 7.66 -31.91 -35.63
C LEU A 131 6.39 -32.56 -36.21
N GLU A 132 6.31 -32.70 -37.54
CA GLU A 132 5.16 -33.28 -38.25
C GLU A 132 5.04 -34.80 -38.07
N GLN A 133 6.18 -35.50 -37.93
CA GLN A 133 6.26 -36.94 -37.61
C GLN A 133 5.51 -37.87 -38.57
N GLN A 134 5.39 -37.49 -39.84
CA GLN A 134 4.68 -38.29 -40.85
C GLN A 134 5.46 -39.53 -41.31
N VAL A 135 6.79 -39.53 -41.15
CA VAL A 135 7.66 -40.62 -41.61
C VAL A 135 7.76 -41.74 -40.56
N THR A 136 7.41 -42.96 -40.96
CA THR A 136 7.33 -44.14 -40.06
C THR A 136 8.24 -45.31 -40.45
N ARG A 137 9.02 -45.18 -41.53
CA ARG A 137 9.95 -46.21 -42.01
C ARG A 137 11.28 -45.60 -42.42
N GLY A 138 12.37 -46.32 -42.17
CA GLY A 138 13.74 -45.88 -42.46
C GLY A 138 14.50 -45.43 -41.20
N GLN A 139 15.58 -44.68 -41.39
CA GLN A 139 16.40 -44.15 -40.30
C GLN A 139 16.54 -42.63 -40.46
N PRO A 140 16.49 -41.84 -39.36
CA PRO A 140 16.65 -40.38 -39.41
C PRO A 140 17.89 -39.91 -40.16
N GLY A 141 19.01 -40.62 -40.01
CA GLY A 141 20.29 -40.28 -40.65
C GLY A 141 20.22 -40.24 -42.18
N VAL A 142 19.36 -41.04 -42.81
CA VAL A 142 19.18 -41.04 -44.28
C VAL A 142 18.53 -39.74 -44.74
N TYR A 143 17.57 -39.22 -43.99
CA TYR A 143 16.93 -37.94 -44.30
C TYR A 143 17.87 -36.78 -44.01
N ALA A 144 18.60 -36.83 -42.90
CA ALA A 144 19.57 -35.82 -42.51
C ALA A 144 20.74 -35.67 -43.51
N ALA A 145 21.16 -36.77 -44.16
CA ALA A 145 22.21 -36.74 -45.19
C ALA A 145 21.88 -35.82 -46.38
N ASN A 146 20.61 -35.54 -46.66
CA ASN A 146 20.19 -34.62 -47.73
C ASN A 146 20.46 -33.14 -47.41
N TYR A 147 20.83 -32.81 -46.17
CA TYR A 147 21.04 -31.45 -45.71
C TYR A 147 22.52 -31.11 -45.45
N LEU A 148 23.44 -32.01 -45.82
CA LEU A 148 24.88 -31.76 -45.73
C LEU A 148 25.31 -30.65 -46.70
N ASN A 149 26.14 -29.74 -46.21
CA ASN A 149 26.66 -28.61 -46.97
C ASN A 149 27.95 -28.07 -46.33
N ASP A 150 28.55 -27.03 -46.89
CA ASP A 150 29.80 -26.43 -46.39
C ASP A 150 29.74 -25.98 -44.91
N GLN A 151 28.54 -25.77 -44.37
CA GLN A 151 28.30 -25.35 -42.98
C GLN A 151 27.74 -26.46 -42.08
N VAL A 152 27.42 -27.63 -42.65
CA VAL A 152 26.86 -28.83 -42.00
C VAL A 152 27.62 -30.05 -42.52
N ALA A 153 28.70 -30.40 -41.83
CA ALA A 153 29.68 -31.36 -42.33
C ALA A 153 29.28 -32.83 -42.11
N THR A 154 28.49 -33.11 -41.08
CA THR A 154 28.12 -34.47 -40.67
C THR A 154 26.62 -34.64 -40.52
N VAL A 155 26.16 -35.90 -40.59
CA VAL A 155 24.75 -36.26 -40.34
C VAL A 155 24.36 -35.87 -38.92
N GLU A 156 25.28 -36.02 -37.97
CA GLU A 156 25.13 -35.63 -36.57
C GLU A 156 24.96 -34.11 -36.42
N ASP A 157 25.71 -33.29 -37.18
CA ASP A 157 25.52 -31.83 -37.20
C ASP A 157 24.14 -31.44 -37.73
N ALA A 158 23.66 -32.13 -38.78
CA ALA A 158 22.33 -31.89 -39.34
C ALA A 158 21.22 -32.24 -38.34
N LEU A 159 21.31 -33.43 -37.71
CA LEU A 159 20.37 -33.87 -36.68
C LEU A 159 20.43 -32.94 -35.44
N ALA A 160 21.61 -32.52 -35.01
CA ALA A 160 21.77 -31.59 -33.89
C ALA A 160 21.14 -30.22 -34.19
N GLY A 161 21.39 -29.65 -35.37
CA GLY A 161 20.78 -28.38 -35.75
C GLY A 161 19.25 -28.47 -35.92
N ALA A 162 18.74 -29.59 -36.46
CA ALA A 162 17.29 -29.84 -36.50
C ALA A 162 16.68 -29.98 -35.09
N ARG A 163 17.39 -30.64 -34.15
CA ARG A 163 16.99 -30.69 -32.73
C ARG A 163 16.97 -29.31 -32.09
N ASP A 164 17.94 -28.44 -32.37
CA ASP A 164 17.96 -27.07 -31.83
C ASP A 164 16.71 -26.27 -32.27
N ILE A 165 16.27 -26.43 -33.53
CA ILE A 165 15.04 -25.81 -34.03
C ILE A 165 13.81 -26.41 -33.34
N ALA A 166 13.69 -27.75 -33.31
CA ALA A 166 12.56 -28.43 -32.69
C ALA A 166 12.44 -28.12 -31.19
N ALA A 167 13.57 -28.03 -30.48
CA ALA A 167 13.64 -27.66 -29.07
C ALA A 167 13.09 -26.25 -28.83
N GLU A 168 13.46 -25.27 -29.67
CA GLU A 168 12.93 -23.90 -29.59
C GLU A 168 11.43 -23.86 -29.89
N VAL A 169 10.98 -24.54 -30.95
CA VAL A 169 9.55 -24.58 -31.33
C VAL A 169 8.69 -25.17 -30.22
N VAL A 170 9.08 -26.31 -29.64
CA VAL A 170 8.31 -26.93 -28.54
C VAL A 170 8.38 -26.12 -27.25
N ALA A 171 9.53 -25.52 -26.93
CA ALA A 171 9.67 -24.69 -25.72
C ALA A 171 8.90 -23.37 -25.79
N GLU A 172 8.59 -22.90 -26.99
CA GLU A 172 7.83 -21.67 -27.23
C GLU A 172 6.35 -21.91 -27.54
N ASP A 173 5.92 -23.16 -27.71
CA ASP A 173 4.51 -23.51 -27.86
C ASP A 173 3.71 -23.08 -26.62
N ALA A 174 2.72 -22.20 -26.83
CA ALA A 174 1.96 -21.57 -25.76
C ALA A 174 1.26 -22.60 -24.85
N ASP A 175 0.72 -23.69 -25.42
CA ASP A 175 0.03 -24.72 -24.64
C ASP A 175 1.02 -25.53 -23.80
N THR A 176 2.20 -25.84 -24.35
CA THR A 176 3.29 -26.51 -23.64
C THR A 176 3.81 -25.67 -22.48
N ARG A 177 4.01 -24.37 -22.72
CA ARG A 177 4.38 -23.40 -21.67
C ARG A 177 3.32 -23.36 -20.56
N ALA A 178 2.05 -23.21 -20.92
CA ALA A 178 0.95 -23.14 -19.97
C ALA A 178 0.84 -24.43 -19.12
N ALA A 179 0.88 -25.60 -19.74
CA ALA A 179 0.81 -26.88 -19.03
C ALA A 179 2.02 -27.09 -18.10
N THR A 180 3.23 -26.74 -18.56
CA THR A 180 4.46 -26.87 -17.76
C THR A 180 4.46 -25.89 -16.59
N ARG A 181 4.03 -24.64 -16.81
CA ARG A 181 3.84 -23.63 -15.75
C ARG A 181 2.89 -24.13 -14.67
N GLN A 182 1.74 -24.67 -15.06
CA GLN A 182 0.78 -25.23 -14.12
C GLN A 182 1.33 -26.42 -13.34
N GLY A 183 2.10 -27.29 -14.01
CA GLY A 183 2.80 -28.41 -13.36
C GLY A 183 3.82 -27.92 -12.32
N LEU A 184 4.60 -26.88 -12.63
CA LEU A 184 5.53 -26.27 -11.70
C LEU A 184 4.81 -25.58 -10.53
N LEU A 185 3.79 -24.76 -10.78
CA LEU A 185 3.04 -24.06 -9.72
C LEU A 185 2.39 -25.03 -8.72
N SER A 186 1.83 -26.14 -9.23
CA SER A 186 1.18 -27.13 -8.39
C SER A 186 2.18 -28.06 -7.68
N GLY A 187 3.28 -28.45 -8.32
CA GLY A 187 4.19 -29.48 -7.82
C GLY A 187 5.48 -28.97 -7.15
N ALA A 188 5.89 -27.74 -7.40
CA ALA A 188 7.20 -27.28 -6.99
C ALA A 188 7.29 -26.93 -5.50
N THR A 189 8.46 -27.20 -4.93
CA THR A 189 8.83 -26.89 -3.55
C THR A 189 9.88 -25.78 -3.56
N LEU A 190 9.61 -24.69 -2.85
CA LEU A 190 10.60 -23.67 -2.57
C LEU A 190 11.53 -24.20 -1.48
N GLN A 191 12.83 -24.24 -1.76
CA GLN A 191 13.83 -24.62 -0.78
C GLN A 191 14.80 -23.48 -0.52
N SER A 192 15.17 -23.30 0.74
CA SER A 192 16.26 -22.42 1.14
C SER A 192 17.24 -23.15 2.04
N ALA A 193 18.52 -22.87 1.80
CA ALA A 193 19.64 -23.38 2.57
C ALA A 193 20.57 -22.24 3.00
N LYS A 194 21.18 -22.35 4.19
CA LYS A 194 22.21 -21.39 4.61
C LYS A 194 23.46 -21.51 3.72
N VAL A 195 24.00 -20.37 3.31
CA VAL A 195 25.32 -20.30 2.68
C VAL A 195 26.39 -20.52 3.77
N ALA A 196 27.26 -21.52 3.59
CA ALA A 196 28.15 -22.06 4.63
C ALA A 196 28.94 -20.98 5.41
N ASP A 197 29.49 -19.98 4.70
CA ASP A 197 30.35 -18.94 5.28
C ASP A 197 29.62 -17.60 5.53
N ALA A 198 28.30 -17.56 5.38
CA ALA A 198 27.55 -16.31 5.55
C ALA A 198 27.36 -15.94 7.03
N ALA A 199 27.61 -14.67 7.34
CA ALA A 199 27.45 -14.11 8.67
C ALA A 199 25.98 -13.74 8.94
N ASP A 200 25.41 -14.29 10.00
CA ASP A 200 24.10 -13.90 10.53
C ASP A 200 24.19 -13.81 12.07
N PRO A 201 24.73 -12.69 12.61
CA PRO A 201 25.08 -12.57 14.03
C PRO A 201 23.90 -12.70 15.00
N GLN A 202 22.67 -12.49 14.51
CA GLN A 202 21.44 -12.55 15.30
C GLN A 202 20.56 -13.75 14.93
N ALA A 203 21.05 -14.65 14.07
CA ALA A 203 20.29 -15.79 13.55
C ALA A 203 18.91 -15.37 12.98
N LYS A 204 18.86 -14.24 12.27
CA LYS A 204 17.61 -13.66 11.73
C LYS A 204 16.88 -14.62 10.81
N TYR A 205 17.63 -15.46 10.08
CA TYR A 205 17.10 -16.38 9.09
C TYR A 205 17.17 -17.85 9.54
N GLU A 206 17.33 -18.11 10.84
CA GLU A 206 17.50 -19.46 11.39
C GLU A 206 16.43 -20.45 10.90
N VAL A 207 15.17 -20.02 10.91
CA VAL A 207 14.03 -20.83 10.45
C VAL A 207 14.06 -21.15 8.95
N TYR A 208 14.95 -20.50 8.18
CA TYR A 208 15.11 -20.66 6.74
C TYR A 208 16.45 -21.30 6.34
N TYR A 209 17.28 -21.73 7.31
CA TYR A 209 18.57 -22.38 7.03
C TYR A 209 18.43 -23.78 6.43
N GLU A 210 17.34 -24.48 6.76
CA GLU A 210 16.96 -25.77 6.20
C GLU A 210 15.44 -25.77 6.03
N TYR A 211 14.96 -25.11 4.99
CA TYR A 211 13.53 -24.91 4.77
C TYR A 211 13.09 -25.47 3.42
N GLY A 212 11.92 -26.10 3.42
CA GLY A 212 11.27 -26.63 2.23
C GLY A 212 9.75 -26.60 2.41
N GLU A 213 9.05 -25.90 1.52
CA GLU A 213 7.59 -25.84 1.51
C GLU A 213 7.06 -25.75 0.07
N ARG A 214 5.87 -26.30 -0.19
CA ARG A 214 5.22 -26.18 -1.52
C ARG A 214 5.07 -24.70 -1.86
N LEU A 215 5.52 -24.30 -3.05
CA LEU A 215 5.57 -22.89 -3.46
C LEU A 215 4.20 -22.19 -3.31
N ALA A 216 3.13 -22.88 -3.69
CA ALA A 216 1.76 -22.37 -3.61
C ALA A 216 1.28 -22.13 -2.16
N SER A 217 1.89 -22.79 -1.16
CA SER A 217 1.52 -22.69 0.25
C SER A 217 2.32 -21.62 1.01
N VAL A 218 3.47 -21.20 0.47
CA VAL A 218 4.35 -20.24 1.15
C VAL A 218 3.65 -18.89 1.33
N PRO A 219 3.46 -18.41 2.57
CA PRO A 219 2.85 -17.10 2.83
C PRO A 219 3.72 -15.92 2.35
N PRO A 220 3.11 -14.78 1.98
CA PRO A 220 3.81 -13.57 1.54
C PRO A 220 4.99 -13.13 2.42
N HIS A 221 4.78 -12.96 3.74
CA HIS A 221 5.86 -12.53 4.65
C HIS A 221 7.06 -13.48 4.68
N ARG A 222 6.88 -14.79 4.45
CA ARG A 222 8.00 -15.75 4.37
C ARG A 222 8.74 -15.62 3.06
N LEU A 223 8.04 -15.42 1.95
CA LEU A 223 8.67 -15.14 0.66
C LEU A 223 9.56 -13.89 0.74
N LEU A 224 9.08 -12.82 1.36
CA LEU A 224 9.85 -11.59 1.58
C LEU A 224 11.08 -11.83 2.48
N ALA A 225 10.92 -12.56 3.57
CA ALA A 225 12.04 -12.90 4.46
C ALA A 225 13.12 -13.74 3.74
N ILE A 226 12.70 -14.73 2.95
CA ILE A 226 13.60 -15.57 2.14
C ILE A 226 14.30 -14.75 1.06
N ARG A 227 13.55 -13.90 0.32
CA ARG A 227 14.10 -12.97 -0.69
C ARG A 227 15.17 -12.07 -0.10
N ARG A 228 14.92 -11.53 1.09
CA ARG A 228 15.88 -10.69 1.79
C ARG A 228 17.13 -11.48 2.20
N GLY A 229 16.96 -12.67 2.77
CA GLY A 229 18.08 -13.53 3.13
C GLY A 229 18.92 -13.94 1.91
N GLU A 230 18.30 -14.15 0.76
CA GLU A 230 18.98 -14.38 -0.53
C GLU A 230 19.74 -13.14 -1.00
N ALA A 231 19.11 -11.95 -0.95
CA ALA A 231 19.73 -10.69 -1.35
C ALA A 231 20.90 -10.26 -0.45
N GLU A 232 20.83 -10.56 0.86
CA GLU A 232 21.93 -10.36 1.82
C GLU A 232 23.03 -11.45 1.70
N GLY A 233 22.85 -12.46 0.84
CA GLY A 233 23.82 -13.53 0.61
C GLY A 233 23.89 -14.59 1.71
N VAL A 234 22.90 -14.61 2.61
CA VAL A 234 22.82 -15.56 3.73
C VAL A 234 22.15 -16.88 3.32
N LEU A 235 21.20 -16.81 2.39
CA LEU A 235 20.44 -17.96 1.92
C LEU A 235 20.71 -18.23 0.44
N HIS A 236 20.77 -19.51 0.06
CA HIS A 236 20.63 -19.99 -1.31
C HIS A 236 19.21 -20.51 -1.50
N VAL A 237 18.49 -20.02 -2.52
CA VAL A 237 17.09 -20.36 -2.77
C VAL A 237 16.94 -21.05 -4.11
N ALA A 238 16.27 -22.20 -4.12
CA ALA A 238 16.01 -22.98 -5.33
C ALA A 238 14.55 -23.43 -5.39
N LEU A 239 14.02 -23.52 -6.60
CA LEU A 239 12.74 -24.15 -6.86
C LEU A 239 12.97 -25.60 -7.29
N GLN A 240 12.57 -26.58 -6.48
CA GLN A 240 12.66 -28.00 -6.83
C GLN A 240 11.34 -28.53 -7.38
N ALA A 241 11.39 -29.32 -8.44
CA ALA A 241 10.24 -29.96 -9.07
C ALA A 241 10.62 -31.34 -9.64
N ASP A 242 9.61 -32.16 -9.93
CA ASP A 242 9.79 -33.42 -10.67
C ASP A 242 9.93 -33.11 -12.18
N ASP A 243 11.14 -32.70 -12.56
CA ASP A 243 11.46 -32.30 -13.92
C ASP A 243 11.23 -33.45 -14.92
N GLU A 244 11.49 -34.70 -14.54
CA GLU A 244 11.27 -35.87 -15.41
C GLU A 244 9.77 -36.12 -15.69
N ALA A 245 8.91 -35.95 -14.69
CA ALA A 245 7.47 -36.04 -14.91
C ALA A 245 6.96 -34.95 -15.86
N LEU A 246 7.48 -33.73 -15.74
CA LEU A 246 7.13 -32.61 -16.62
C LEU A 246 7.60 -32.87 -18.05
N VAL A 247 8.86 -33.29 -18.24
CA VAL A 247 9.40 -33.65 -19.55
C VAL A 247 8.57 -34.79 -20.17
N THR A 248 8.23 -35.83 -19.42
CA THR A 248 7.41 -36.94 -19.89
C THR A 248 6.03 -36.46 -20.35
N ALA A 249 5.43 -35.48 -19.66
CA ALA A 249 4.16 -34.89 -20.09
C ALA A 249 4.28 -34.13 -21.42
N ILE A 250 5.39 -33.41 -21.63
CA ILE A 250 5.68 -32.73 -22.90
C ILE A 250 5.91 -33.76 -24.02
N GLU A 251 6.72 -34.79 -23.76
CA GLU A 251 6.97 -35.89 -24.71
C GLU A 251 5.65 -36.58 -25.10
N ARG A 252 4.74 -36.85 -24.16
CA ARG A 252 3.42 -37.44 -24.45
C ARG A 252 2.55 -36.57 -25.36
N ARG A 253 2.68 -35.24 -25.25
CA ARG A 253 1.93 -34.29 -26.09
C ARG A 253 2.47 -34.23 -27.51
N HIS A 254 3.80 -34.26 -27.65
CA HIS A 254 4.46 -33.97 -28.92
C HIS A 254 4.98 -35.19 -29.66
N VAL A 255 5.40 -36.26 -28.98
CA VAL A 255 6.09 -37.40 -29.62
C VAL A 255 5.10 -38.49 -30.03
N ARG A 256 5.19 -38.92 -31.29
CA ARG A 256 4.44 -40.05 -31.86
C ARG A 256 5.36 -41.28 -31.94
N PRO A 257 5.11 -42.36 -31.18
CA PRO A 257 6.00 -43.52 -31.14
C PRO A 257 6.24 -44.21 -32.49
N ALA A 258 5.31 -44.09 -33.43
CA ALA A 258 5.42 -44.70 -34.75
C ALA A 258 6.40 -43.95 -35.69
N SER A 259 6.82 -42.73 -35.34
CA SER A 259 7.73 -41.94 -36.19
C SER A 259 9.18 -42.37 -36.02
N ILE A 260 9.92 -42.36 -37.13
CA ILE A 260 11.38 -42.60 -37.11
C ILE A 260 12.13 -41.51 -36.36
N PHE A 261 11.57 -40.29 -36.27
CA PHE A 261 12.18 -39.13 -35.60
C PHE A 261 11.81 -39.03 -34.13
N SER A 262 11.05 -39.98 -33.58
CA SER A 262 10.58 -39.94 -32.18
C SER A 262 11.71 -39.77 -31.17
N GLY A 263 12.82 -40.48 -31.35
CA GLY A 263 14.01 -40.35 -30.49
C GLY A 263 14.71 -38.99 -30.60
N GLU A 264 14.78 -38.43 -31.81
CA GLU A 264 15.39 -37.11 -32.03
C GLU A 264 14.52 -35.99 -31.43
N LEU A 265 13.20 -36.06 -31.60
CA LEU A 265 12.26 -35.11 -31.01
C LEU A 265 12.25 -35.21 -29.48
N ALA A 266 12.26 -36.42 -28.90
CA ALA A 266 12.37 -36.59 -27.46
C ALA A 266 13.66 -35.98 -26.89
N ALA A 267 14.80 -36.19 -27.57
CA ALA A 267 16.07 -35.57 -27.21
C ALA A 267 16.02 -34.03 -27.31
N ALA A 268 15.38 -33.49 -28.36
CA ALA A 268 15.16 -32.05 -28.50
C ALA A 268 14.28 -31.48 -27.37
N ILE A 269 13.21 -32.19 -27.00
CA ILE A 269 12.32 -31.78 -25.90
C ILE A 269 13.07 -31.76 -24.56
N ARG A 270 13.87 -32.78 -24.26
CA ARG A 270 14.69 -32.84 -23.03
C ARG A 270 15.68 -31.68 -22.94
N ASP A 271 16.42 -31.41 -24.01
CA ASP A 271 17.34 -30.26 -24.06
C ASP A 271 16.59 -28.92 -23.98
N GLY A 272 15.53 -28.76 -24.78
CA GLY A 272 14.69 -27.56 -24.79
C GLY A 272 14.05 -27.27 -23.43
N TYR A 273 13.60 -28.31 -22.72
CA TYR A 273 13.11 -28.19 -21.36
C TYR A 273 14.17 -27.64 -20.43
N ALA A 274 15.32 -28.32 -20.32
CA ALA A 274 16.37 -27.96 -19.36
C ALA A 274 17.00 -26.59 -19.65
N ARG A 275 17.20 -26.26 -20.93
CA ARG A 275 17.95 -25.07 -21.38
C ARG A 275 17.08 -23.84 -21.59
N LEU A 276 15.84 -24.00 -22.07
CA LEU A 276 14.97 -22.90 -22.50
C LEU A 276 13.76 -22.75 -21.58
N LEU A 277 12.94 -23.81 -21.47
CA LEU A 277 11.64 -23.74 -20.84
C LEU A 277 11.74 -23.60 -19.32
N ARG A 278 12.48 -24.51 -18.66
CA ARG A 278 12.59 -24.61 -17.20
C ARG A 278 13.18 -23.35 -16.56
N PRO A 279 14.29 -22.75 -17.03
CA PRO A 279 14.83 -21.52 -16.46
C PRO A 279 13.98 -20.28 -16.77
N SER A 280 13.25 -20.28 -17.89
CA SER A 280 12.31 -19.20 -18.22
C SER A 280 11.11 -19.22 -17.28
N LEU A 281 10.47 -20.39 -17.13
CA LEU A 281 9.30 -20.54 -16.28
C LEU A 281 9.62 -20.38 -14.79
N GLU A 282 10.82 -20.77 -14.34
CA GLU A 282 11.23 -20.50 -12.95
C GLU A 282 11.26 -19.01 -12.64
N ARG A 283 11.92 -18.22 -13.51
CA ARG A 283 12.02 -16.77 -13.33
C ARG A 283 10.64 -16.13 -13.36
N GLU A 284 9.79 -16.56 -14.28
CA GLU A 284 8.42 -16.10 -14.41
C GLU A 284 7.59 -16.40 -13.15
N ILE A 285 7.60 -17.65 -12.69
CA ILE A 285 6.86 -18.09 -11.50
C ILE A 285 7.39 -17.41 -10.23
N ARG A 286 8.70 -17.31 -10.07
CA ARG A 286 9.32 -16.60 -8.92
C ARG A 286 8.94 -15.13 -8.95
N ALA A 287 8.98 -14.47 -10.11
CA ALA A 287 8.57 -13.07 -10.24
C ALA A 287 7.11 -12.87 -9.87
N ALA A 288 6.19 -13.68 -10.42
CA ALA A 288 4.77 -13.60 -10.10
C ALA A 288 4.47 -13.81 -8.60
N ARG A 289 5.08 -14.83 -7.99
CA ARG A 289 4.91 -15.08 -6.54
C ARG A 289 5.50 -13.98 -5.67
N MET A 290 6.55 -13.30 -6.14
CA MET A 290 7.11 -12.14 -5.44
C MET A 290 6.24 -10.89 -5.62
N GLU A 291 5.68 -10.67 -6.81
CA GLU A 291 4.73 -9.58 -7.07
C GLU A 291 3.50 -9.72 -6.16
N GLU A 292 2.92 -10.92 -6.06
CA GLU A 292 1.82 -11.20 -5.13
C GLU A 292 2.20 -10.95 -3.65
N ALA A 293 3.45 -11.25 -3.27
CA ALA A 293 3.93 -11.00 -1.92
C ALA A 293 4.17 -9.50 -1.64
N ASP A 294 4.70 -8.77 -2.63
CA ASP A 294 4.91 -7.33 -2.58
C ASP A 294 3.55 -6.62 -2.46
N ASP A 295 2.57 -6.96 -3.30
CA ASP A 295 1.20 -6.39 -3.27
C ASP A 295 0.52 -6.62 -1.92
N HIS A 296 0.63 -7.84 -1.37
CA HIS A 296 0.10 -8.16 -0.05
C HIS A 296 0.74 -7.31 1.05
N ALA A 297 2.07 -7.20 1.06
CA ALA A 297 2.78 -6.40 2.06
C ALA A 297 2.46 -4.90 1.92
N ILE A 298 2.38 -4.38 0.70
CA ILE A 298 1.99 -2.99 0.42
C ILE A 298 0.58 -2.70 0.94
N ARG A 299 -0.37 -3.64 0.82
CA ARG A 299 -1.71 -3.51 1.42
C ARG A 299 -1.63 -3.36 2.94
N VAL A 300 -0.85 -4.20 3.62
CA VAL A 300 -0.65 -4.13 5.07
C VAL A 300 0.01 -2.81 5.47
N PHE A 301 1.03 -2.37 4.74
CA PHE A 301 1.68 -1.06 4.96
C PHE A 301 0.70 0.10 4.79
N GLY A 302 -0.20 0.02 3.80
CA GLY A 302 -1.25 1.00 3.59
C GLY A 302 -2.22 1.08 4.77
N ALA A 303 -2.66 -0.07 5.30
CA ALA A 303 -3.52 -0.12 6.48
C ALA A 303 -2.82 0.46 7.72
N ASN A 304 -1.55 0.10 7.94
CA ASN A 304 -0.74 0.64 9.03
C ASN A 304 -0.57 2.17 8.92
N LEU A 305 -0.26 2.68 7.72
CA LEU A 305 -0.17 4.11 7.47
C LEU A 305 -1.51 4.80 7.74
N ARG A 306 -2.62 4.23 7.29
CA ARG A 306 -3.96 4.76 7.53
C ARG A 306 -4.24 4.91 9.02
N GLY A 307 -3.97 3.87 9.81
CA GLY A 307 -4.13 3.93 11.27
C GLY A 307 -3.29 5.05 11.90
N LEU A 308 -2.04 5.20 11.44
CA LEU A 308 -1.13 6.23 11.91
C LEU A 308 -1.61 7.66 11.59
N LEU A 309 -2.18 7.87 10.40
CA LEU A 309 -2.72 9.16 9.96
C LEU A 309 -4.03 9.54 10.65
N LEU A 310 -4.86 8.55 10.98
CA LEU A 310 -6.20 8.75 11.54
C LEU A 310 -6.23 8.79 13.07
N GLN A 311 -5.09 8.77 13.75
CA GLN A 311 -5.04 8.94 15.20
C GLN A 311 -5.70 10.24 15.66
N ALA A 312 -6.36 10.19 16.83
CA ALA A 312 -7.06 11.31 17.42
C ALA A 312 -6.08 12.48 17.73
N PRO A 313 -6.31 13.68 17.19
CA PRO A 313 -5.46 14.84 17.45
C PRO A 313 -5.70 15.43 18.85
N LEU A 314 -4.64 15.93 19.50
CA LEU A 314 -4.76 16.73 20.74
C LEU A 314 -4.68 18.22 20.39
N LYS A 315 -5.85 18.84 20.15
CA LYS A 315 -5.94 20.25 19.77
C LYS A 315 -5.81 21.18 21.00
N GLY A 316 -5.23 22.36 20.80
CA GLY A 316 -5.25 23.44 21.81
C GLY A 316 -4.26 23.28 22.97
N VAL A 317 -3.28 22.38 22.84
CA VAL A 317 -2.29 22.07 23.90
C VAL A 317 -0.89 22.53 23.50
N ARG A 318 -0.11 23.01 24.47
CA ARG A 318 1.30 23.36 24.31
C ARG A 318 2.18 22.16 24.58
N VAL A 319 3.06 21.83 23.65
CA VAL A 319 3.82 20.58 23.67
C VAL A 319 5.32 20.84 23.74
N LEU A 320 5.99 20.13 24.66
CA LEU A 320 7.43 19.98 24.69
C LEU A 320 7.81 18.70 23.94
N GLY A 321 8.36 18.83 22.74
CA GLY A 321 8.91 17.73 21.97
C GLY A 321 10.33 17.38 22.40
N LEU A 322 10.57 16.11 22.68
CA LEU A 322 11.87 15.54 22.99
C LEU A 322 12.24 14.53 21.89
N ASP A 323 13.31 14.81 21.18
CA ASP A 323 14.00 13.87 20.28
C ASP A 323 15.17 13.24 21.04
N PRO A 324 15.04 11.99 21.52
CA PRO A 324 16.05 11.38 22.37
C PRO A 324 17.41 11.20 21.66
N GLY A 325 18.47 11.14 22.45
CA GLY A 325 19.79 10.87 21.91
C GLY A 325 20.86 10.72 22.98
N LEU A 326 21.83 9.85 22.70
CA LEU A 326 22.98 9.60 23.57
C LEU A 326 24.07 10.65 23.32
N ARG A 327 25.02 10.34 22.42
CA ARG A 327 26.21 11.16 22.16
C ARG A 327 25.88 12.57 21.66
N THR A 328 24.83 12.72 20.86
CA THR A 328 24.41 13.99 20.28
C THR A 328 23.46 14.79 21.19
N GLY A 329 23.13 14.26 22.37
CA GLY A 329 22.15 14.85 23.27
C GLY A 329 20.71 14.62 22.83
N CYS A 330 19.79 14.95 23.74
CA CYS A 330 18.36 15.02 23.50
C CYS A 330 18.00 16.44 23.04
N LYS A 331 17.29 16.54 21.93
CA LYS A 331 16.91 17.82 21.31
C LYS A 331 15.51 18.15 21.81
N VAL A 332 15.33 19.41 22.15
CA VAL A 332 14.13 19.89 22.83
C VAL A 332 13.54 20.99 21.98
N ALA A 333 12.24 20.91 21.72
CA ALA A 333 11.49 21.96 21.07
C ALA A 333 10.19 22.22 21.83
N VAL A 334 9.81 23.48 21.99
CA VAL A 334 8.51 23.88 22.53
C VAL A 334 7.67 24.44 21.39
N VAL A 335 6.44 23.94 21.26
CA VAL A 335 5.43 24.50 20.36
C VAL A 335 4.21 24.99 21.14
N ASP A 336 3.59 26.07 20.67
CA ASP A 336 2.34 26.57 21.24
C ASP A 336 1.12 25.76 20.77
N GLU A 337 -0.07 26.14 21.23
CA GLU A 337 -1.37 25.54 20.88
C GLU A 337 -1.68 25.48 19.37
N THR A 338 -0.98 26.27 18.55
CA THR A 338 -1.11 26.30 17.09
C THR A 338 0.00 25.53 16.37
N GLY A 339 0.96 24.98 17.10
CA GLY A 339 2.14 24.31 16.56
C GLY A 339 3.27 25.28 16.17
N LYS A 340 3.18 26.55 16.56
CA LYS A 340 4.24 27.53 16.33
C LYS A 340 5.42 27.24 17.26
N PHE A 341 6.61 27.23 16.69
CA PHE A 341 7.85 27.07 17.45
C PHE A 341 8.09 28.26 18.39
N LEU A 342 8.40 27.97 19.66
CA LEU A 342 8.64 28.96 20.72
C LEU A 342 10.07 28.98 21.23
N ALA A 343 10.68 27.81 21.42
CA ALA A 343 12.00 27.67 22.03
C ALA A 343 12.64 26.32 21.68
N GLU A 344 13.96 26.29 21.69
CA GLU A 344 14.77 25.08 21.56
C GLU A 344 15.75 24.93 22.71
N ALA A 345 16.22 23.70 22.93
CA ALA A 345 17.43 23.41 23.68
C ALA A 345 18.06 22.10 23.18
N THR A 346 19.32 21.88 23.50
CA THR A 346 19.95 20.56 23.43
C THR A 346 20.48 20.22 24.81
N VAL A 347 19.99 19.12 25.38
CA VAL A 347 20.30 18.68 26.74
C VAL A 347 21.06 17.35 26.70
N TYR A 348 21.93 17.14 27.67
CA TYR A 348 22.86 16.01 27.67
C TYR A 348 22.74 15.18 28.95
N PRO A 349 21.61 14.45 29.13
CA PRO A 349 21.35 13.69 30.35
C PRO A 349 22.36 12.55 30.57
N HIS A 350 23.04 12.07 29.52
CA HIS A 350 23.87 10.86 29.56
C HIS A 350 25.39 11.08 29.52
N THR A 351 25.87 12.29 29.18
CA THR A 351 27.29 12.47 28.83
C THR A 351 28.13 13.18 29.89
N SER A 352 27.53 13.73 30.95
CA SER A 352 28.25 14.44 32.01
C SER A 352 27.80 14.02 33.42
N ARG A 353 28.67 14.22 34.41
CA ARG A 353 28.44 13.78 35.81
C ARG A 353 27.16 14.38 36.43
N ASN A 354 26.79 15.60 36.04
CA ASN A 354 25.56 16.28 36.50
C ASN A 354 24.48 16.40 35.41
N GLY A 355 24.70 15.77 34.24
CA GLY A 355 23.87 15.95 33.06
C GLY A 355 22.38 15.66 33.30
N TRP A 356 22.07 14.66 34.11
CA TRP A 356 20.70 14.32 34.49
C TRP A 356 20.00 15.47 35.24
N ALA A 357 20.61 15.95 36.32
CA ALA A 357 20.06 17.04 37.14
C ALA A 357 19.98 18.36 36.38
N ASP A 358 21.02 18.68 35.60
CA ASP A 358 21.05 19.89 34.78
C ASP A 358 19.97 19.86 33.67
N THR A 359 19.74 18.68 33.08
CA THR A 359 18.66 18.46 32.11
C THR A 359 17.29 18.69 32.76
N LYS A 360 17.01 18.07 33.92
CA LYS A 360 15.74 18.29 34.63
C LYS A 360 15.49 19.77 34.92
N LYS A 361 16.52 20.50 35.37
CA LYS A 361 16.43 21.94 35.64
C LYS A 361 16.13 22.74 34.37
N ALA A 362 16.78 22.42 33.25
CA ALA A 362 16.56 23.08 31.97
C ALA A 362 15.14 22.83 31.44
N LEU A 363 14.68 21.57 31.47
CA LEU A 363 13.32 21.21 31.04
C LEU A 363 12.26 21.87 31.94
N ALA A 364 12.43 21.84 33.26
CA ALA A 364 11.51 22.51 34.20
C ALA A 364 11.41 24.02 33.93
N ALA A 365 12.52 24.67 33.57
CA ALA A 365 12.53 26.08 33.21
C ALA A 365 11.71 26.35 31.93
N LEU A 366 11.85 25.51 30.90
CA LEU A 366 11.08 25.62 29.65
C LEU A 366 9.59 25.38 29.89
N VAL A 367 9.25 24.32 30.64
CA VAL A 367 7.89 23.96 31.01
C VAL A 367 7.20 25.14 31.70
N LYS A 368 7.85 25.73 32.71
CA LYS A 368 7.30 26.87 33.45
C LYS A 368 7.21 28.13 32.59
N LYS A 369 8.23 28.42 31.78
CA LYS A 369 8.30 29.64 30.96
C LYS A 369 7.20 29.67 29.89
N HIS A 370 6.90 28.53 29.29
CA HIS A 370 5.97 28.42 28.17
C HIS A 370 4.60 27.85 28.56
N ALA A 371 4.41 27.48 29.83
CA ALA A 371 3.21 26.80 30.34
C ALA A 371 2.89 25.57 29.49
N VAL A 372 3.86 24.66 29.40
CA VAL A 372 3.71 23.39 28.66
C VAL A 372 2.66 22.52 29.35
N ASP A 373 1.76 21.95 28.56
CA ASP A 373 0.71 21.03 29.03
C ASP A 373 1.17 19.58 28.95
N LEU A 374 1.89 19.21 27.89
CA LEU A 374 2.25 17.83 27.56
C LEU A 374 3.68 17.69 27.04
N VAL A 375 4.28 16.52 27.26
CA VAL A 375 5.58 16.14 26.71
C VAL A 375 5.40 15.06 25.65
N ALA A 376 5.89 15.31 24.44
CA ALA A 376 5.95 14.33 23.37
C ALA A 376 7.38 13.75 23.30
N ILE A 377 7.53 12.45 23.47
CA ILE A 377 8.84 11.78 23.49
C ILE A 377 8.95 10.88 22.25
N GLY A 378 9.96 11.11 21.41
CA GLY A 378 10.26 10.22 20.29
C GLY A 378 10.59 8.80 20.75
N ASN A 379 10.14 7.79 20.02
CA ASN A 379 10.33 6.38 20.38
C ASN A 379 11.66 5.76 19.88
N GLY A 380 12.64 6.57 19.50
CA GLY A 380 13.93 6.09 19.01
C GLY A 380 14.98 5.77 20.07
N THR A 381 16.23 6.02 19.69
CA THR A 381 17.40 5.69 20.52
C THR A 381 17.45 6.56 21.76
N ALA A 382 17.55 5.94 22.93
CA ALA A 382 17.52 6.58 24.26
C ALA A 382 16.15 7.12 24.71
N SER A 383 15.07 6.67 24.07
CA SER A 383 13.69 7.03 24.42
C SER A 383 13.34 6.65 25.86
N ARG A 384 13.72 5.44 26.31
CA ARG A 384 13.47 4.96 27.68
C ARG A 384 14.18 5.81 28.73
N GLU A 385 15.43 6.18 28.49
CA GLU A 385 16.19 7.00 29.43
C GLU A 385 15.61 8.42 29.50
N THR A 386 15.10 8.94 28.38
CA THR A 386 14.38 10.21 28.32
C THR A 386 13.02 10.13 29.02
N GLU A 387 12.30 9.03 28.84
CA GLU A 387 11.04 8.72 29.51
C GLU A 387 11.21 8.68 31.03
N ALA A 388 12.23 7.96 31.53
CA ALA A 388 12.57 7.90 32.95
C ALA A 388 12.89 9.28 33.53
N LEU A 389 13.59 10.13 32.77
CA LEU A 389 13.87 11.50 33.19
C LEU A 389 12.60 12.33 33.36
N VAL A 390 11.66 12.23 32.41
CA VAL A 390 10.39 12.97 32.47
C VAL A 390 9.49 12.44 33.60
N ALA A 391 9.42 11.12 33.79
CA ALA A 391 8.65 10.53 34.88
C ALA A 391 9.22 10.92 36.25
N GLU A 392 10.55 10.99 36.41
CA GLU A 392 11.17 11.50 37.64
C GLU A 392 10.78 12.96 37.90
N MET A 393 10.78 13.82 36.86
CA MET A 393 10.30 15.20 36.99
C MET A 393 8.82 15.27 37.43
N ILE A 394 7.97 14.38 36.91
CA ILE A 394 6.56 14.28 37.30
C ILE A 394 6.43 13.85 38.76
N ALA A 395 7.18 12.83 39.18
CA ALA A 395 7.22 12.36 40.57
C ALA A 395 7.74 13.44 41.54
N GLU A 396 8.65 14.30 41.09
CA GLU A 396 9.15 15.47 41.83
C GLU A 396 8.14 16.65 41.88
N GLY A 397 6.95 16.49 41.29
CA GLY A 397 5.84 17.42 41.40
C GLY A 397 5.57 18.27 40.16
N ALA A 398 6.22 17.98 39.02
CA ALA A 398 5.85 18.62 37.75
C ALA A 398 4.45 18.15 37.32
N ARG A 399 3.52 19.10 37.13
CA ARG A 399 2.16 18.81 36.64
C ARG A 399 2.18 18.61 35.12
N LEU A 400 2.75 17.50 34.68
CA LEU A 400 2.86 17.11 33.28
C LEU A 400 2.35 15.69 33.08
N SER A 401 2.01 15.39 31.84
CA SER A 401 1.90 14.02 31.34
C SER A 401 2.72 13.90 30.06
N TYR A 402 3.09 12.69 29.71
CA TYR A 402 3.85 12.44 28.50
C TYR A 402 3.20 11.39 27.61
N VAL A 403 3.54 11.45 26.33
CA VAL A 403 3.11 10.49 25.31
C VAL A 403 4.31 10.08 24.47
N MET A 404 4.43 8.77 24.23
CA MET A 404 5.42 8.21 23.31
C MET A 404 4.94 8.35 21.86
N VAL A 405 5.63 9.16 21.07
CA VAL A 405 5.29 9.46 19.69
C VAL A 405 6.26 8.75 18.74
N SER A 406 5.73 8.22 17.63
CA SER A 406 6.58 7.65 16.59
C SER A 406 7.50 8.72 15.99
N GLU A 407 8.80 8.47 15.94
CA GLU A 407 9.77 9.32 15.24
C GLU A 407 9.96 8.92 13.77
N ALA A 408 9.22 7.92 13.28
CA ALA A 408 9.35 7.41 11.92
C ALA A 408 9.23 8.55 10.90
N GLY A 409 10.25 8.72 10.05
CA GLY A 409 10.31 9.81 9.06
C GLY A 409 10.63 11.21 9.60
N ALA A 410 10.82 11.41 10.91
CA ALA A 410 11.16 12.72 11.49
C ALA A 410 12.53 13.21 11.01
N SER A 411 13.50 12.30 10.87
CA SER A 411 14.81 12.59 10.28
C SER A 411 14.69 13.01 8.81
N VAL A 412 13.83 12.34 8.03
CA VAL A 412 13.56 12.66 6.63
C VAL A 412 12.91 14.03 6.49
N TYR A 413 11.90 14.33 7.32
CA TYR A 413 11.32 15.68 7.41
C TYR A 413 12.41 16.71 7.71
N SER A 414 13.21 16.50 8.76
CA SER A 414 14.16 17.49 9.27
C SER A 414 15.21 17.93 8.24
N ALA A 415 15.62 17.01 7.37
CA ALA A 415 16.57 17.24 6.27
C ALA A 415 15.90 17.76 4.98
N SER A 416 14.57 17.76 4.91
CA SER A 416 13.83 18.12 3.70
C SER A 416 13.95 19.61 3.34
N PRO A 417 13.78 19.97 2.06
CA PRO A 417 13.62 21.36 1.64
C PRO A 417 12.44 22.05 2.35
N LEU A 418 11.34 21.33 2.58
CA LEU A 418 10.13 21.87 3.24
C LEU A 418 10.43 22.29 4.68
N ALA A 419 11.10 21.46 5.47
CA ALA A 419 11.44 21.81 6.85
C ALA A 419 12.42 22.99 6.93
N ARG A 420 13.34 23.12 5.96
CA ARG A 420 14.22 24.31 5.84
C ARG A 420 13.43 25.60 5.58
N GLN A 421 12.34 25.50 4.83
CA GLN A 421 11.46 26.63 4.56
C GLN A 421 10.56 26.97 5.76
N GLU A 422 9.99 25.97 6.43
CA GLU A 422 9.10 26.17 7.60
C GLU A 422 9.86 26.68 8.84
N LEU A 423 11.10 26.22 9.03
CA LEU A 423 11.90 26.47 10.23
C LEU A 423 13.30 26.99 9.86
N PRO A 424 13.37 28.19 9.23
CA PRO A 424 14.63 28.76 8.80
C PRO A 424 15.52 29.08 10.00
N GLY A 425 16.82 28.78 9.87
CA GLY A 425 17.80 29.07 10.93
C GLY A 425 17.89 28.04 12.06
N LEU A 426 16.92 27.11 12.19
CA LEU A 426 17.03 26.01 13.14
C LEU A 426 18.00 24.93 12.62
N ASP A 427 18.74 24.29 13.52
CA ASP A 427 19.56 23.13 13.20
C ASP A 427 18.68 21.95 12.72
N VAL A 428 19.24 21.09 11.87
CA VAL A 428 18.54 19.92 11.33
C VAL A 428 17.99 19.06 12.46
N SER A 429 18.76 18.83 13.53
CA SER A 429 18.33 17.97 14.63
C SER A 429 17.15 18.55 15.44
N ILE A 430 17.06 19.88 15.60
CA ILE A 430 15.95 20.52 16.31
C ILE A 430 14.65 20.42 15.52
N ARG A 431 14.70 20.48 14.18
CA ARG A 431 13.50 20.31 13.35
C ARG A 431 12.82 18.96 13.57
N GLY A 432 13.59 17.92 13.89
CA GLY A 432 13.06 16.62 14.30
C GLY A 432 12.21 16.71 15.57
N ALA A 433 12.71 17.38 16.62
CA ALA A 433 11.98 17.59 17.87
C ALA A 433 10.70 18.43 17.67
N VAL A 434 10.73 19.43 16.78
CA VAL A 434 9.53 20.19 16.40
C VAL A 434 8.49 19.27 15.75
N SER A 435 8.92 18.37 14.85
CA SER A 435 8.01 17.42 14.21
C SER A 435 7.38 16.46 15.23
N ILE A 436 8.16 15.93 16.18
CA ILE A 436 7.64 15.08 17.27
C ILE A 436 6.56 15.80 18.06
N ALA A 437 6.77 17.08 18.41
CA ALA A 437 5.77 17.86 19.14
C ALA A 437 4.48 18.06 18.33
N ARG A 438 4.60 18.44 17.05
CA ARG A 438 3.47 18.71 16.15
C ARG A 438 2.67 17.45 15.82
N ARG A 439 3.31 16.28 15.72
CA ARG A 439 2.63 14.99 15.52
C ARG A 439 1.64 14.67 16.63
N LEU A 440 1.96 15.01 17.88
CA LEU A 440 1.02 14.81 18.99
C LEU A 440 -0.20 15.72 18.86
N GLN A 441 -0.01 16.95 18.37
CA GLN A 441 -1.11 17.90 18.18
C GLN A 441 -2.04 17.48 17.04
N ASP A 442 -1.46 17.14 15.88
CA ASP A 442 -2.22 16.63 14.73
C ASP A 442 -1.33 15.70 13.87
N PRO A 443 -1.47 14.37 14.02
CA PRO A 443 -0.70 13.38 13.28
C PRO A 443 -0.81 13.57 11.77
N LEU A 444 -2.02 13.76 11.24
CA LEU A 444 -2.29 13.90 9.81
C LEU A 444 -1.54 15.10 9.24
N SER A 445 -1.72 16.28 9.83
CA SER A 445 -1.16 17.54 9.33
C SER A 445 0.38 17.57 9.35
N GLU A 446 1.02 16.82 10.24
CA GLU A 446 2.47 16.76 10.32
C GLU A 446 3.06 15.62 9.47
N LEU A 447 2.41 14.44 9.40
CA LEU A 447 2.90 13.29 8.64
C LEU A 447 2.80 13.49 7.12
N VAL A 448 1.79 14.22 6.63
CA VAL A 448 1.66 14.52 5.17
C VAL A 448 2.83 15.36 4.62
N LYS A 449 3.65 15.96 5.49
CA LYS A 449 4.86 16.71 5.11
C LYS A 449 6.03 15.80 4.74
N ILE A 450 5.92 14.50 5.01
CA ILE A 450 6.93 13.49 4.76
C ILE A 450 6.50 12.71 3.51
N GLU A 451 7.47 12.26 2.71
CA GLU A 451 7.17 11.33 1.63
C GLU A 451 6.60 10.03 2.25
N PRO A 452 5.40 9.56 1.87
CA PRO A 452 4.73 8.49 2.61
C PRO A 452 5.54 7.20 2.73
N LYS A 453 6.28 6.82 1.68
CA LYS A 453 7.18 5.66 1.68
C LYS A 453 8.40 5.79 2.60
N ALA A 454 8.67 6.99 3.11
CA ALA A 454 9.74 7.26 4.07
C ALA A 454 9.24 7.19 5.52
N ILE A 455 7.93 7.07 5.73
CA ILE A 455 7.34 6.73 7.02
C ILE A 455 7.45 5.21 7.16
N GLY A 456 8.15 4.74 8.20
CA GLY A 456 8.28 3.31 8.47
C GLY A 456 6.96 2.73 8.95
N VAL A 457 6.30 1.94 8.10
CA VAL A 457 4.95 1.39 8.30
C VAL A 457 4.90 -0.15 8.25
N GLY A 458 6.05 -0.81 8.11
CA GLY A 458 6.13 -2.25 8.29
C GLY A 458 7.49 -2.86 8.04
N LEU A 459 7.58 -4.18 8.29
CA LEU A 459 8.77 -4.98 8.03
C LEU A 459 8.97 -5.13 6.51
N TYR A 460 10.21 -5.14 6.05
CA TYR A 460 10.56 -5.35 4.63
C TYR A 460 10.06 -4.27 3.65
N GLN A 461 9.64 -3.10 4.16
CA GLN A 461 9.16 -1.99 3.32
C GLN A 461 10.18 -1.54 2.25
N HIS A 462 11.48 -1.71 2.49
CA HIS A 462 12.53 -1.38 1.51
C HIS A 462 12.81 -2.50 0.50
N ASP A 463 12.23 -3.69 0.72
CA ASP A 463 12.48 -4.90 -0.06
C ASP A 463 11.38 -5.16 -1.13
N VAL A 464 10.23 -4.47 -1.02
CA VAL A 464 9.12 -4.51 -2.01
C VAL A 464 9.33 -3.55 -3.18
N ASP A 465 8.52 -3.66 -4.23
CA ASP A 465 8.51 -2.68 -5.33
C ASP A 465 8.24 -1.25 -4.82
N GLN A 466 9.27 -0.40 -4.94
CA GLN A 466 9.25 0.96 -4.38
C GLN A 466 8.32 1.92 -5.13
N LYS A 467 7.99 1.63 -6.39
CA LYS A 467 7.08 2.46 -7.19
C LYS A 467 5.63 2.14 -6.83
N ALA A 468 5.29 0.85 -6.75
CA ALA A 468 4.00 0.38 -6.28
C ALA A 468 3.73 0.84 -4.84
N LEU A 469 4.73 0.70 -3.95
CA LEU A 469 4.65 1.21 -2.57
C LEU A 469 4.35 2.71 -2.53
N ALA A 470 5.09 3.53 -3.29
CA ALA A 470 4.88 4.97 -3.29
C ALA A 470 3.45 5.34 -3.74
N ALA A 471 2.99 4.75 -4.83
CA ALA A 471 1.64 4.99 -5.35
C ALA A 471 0.55 4.58 -4.35
N ALA A 472 0.69 3.41 -3.72
CA ALA A 472 -0.28 2.91 -2.74
C ALA A 472 -0.32 3.77 -1.48
N LEU A 473 0.83 4.19 -0.94
CA LEU A 473 0.88 5.01 0.26
C LEU A 473 0.42 6.46 -0.01
N ASP A 474 0.69 7.03 -1.18
CA ASP A 474 0.13 8.32 -1.58
C ASP A 474 -1.40 8.26 -1.67
N ALA A 475 -1.96 7.17 -2.22
CA ALA A 475 -3.39 6.92 -2.26
C ALA A 475 -4.03 6.82 -0.86
N VAL A 476 -3.33 6.20 0.11
CA VAL A 476 -3.78 6.14 1.51
C VAL A 476 -3.81 7.53 2.14
N VAL A 477 -2.80 8.36 1.89
CA VAL A 477 -2.75 9.74 2.40
C VAL A 477 -3.88 10.57 1.79
N GLU A 478 -4.10 10.47 0.47
CA GLU A 478 -5.25 11.11 -0.18
C GLU A 478 -6.56 10.68 0.46
N SER A 479 -6.78 9.38 0.66
CA SER A 479 -7.98 8.86 1.34
C SER A 479 -8.14 9.45 2.74
N ALA A 480 -7.09 9.44 3.56
CA ALA A 480 -7.14 9.95 4.93
C ALA A 480 -7.43 11.47 4.97
N VAL A 481 -6.78 12.26 4.12
CA VAL A 481 -6.97 13.71 4.05
C VAL A 481 -8.40 14.07 3.63
N ASN A 482 -8.94 13.39 2.62
CA ASN A 482 -10.30 13.63 2.15
C ASN A 482 -11.35 13.07 3.12
N TYR A 483 -11.06 11.97 3.81
CA TYR A 483 -11.90 11.44 4.88
C TYR A 483 -12.09 12.47 6.00
N VAL A 484 -11.00 13.07 6.48
CA VAL A 484 -11.02 14.09 7.55
C VAL A 484 -11.56 15.44 7.06
N GLY A 485 -11.19 15.85 5.85
CA GLY A 485 -11.43 17.20 5.33
C GLY A 485 -10.46 18.23 5.88
N VAL A 486 -10.27 19.34 5.17
CA VAL A 486 -9.17 20.29 5.40
C VAL A 486 -9.71 21.70 5.60
N ASP A 487 -9.31 22.39 6.67
CA ASP A 487 -9.55 23.84 6.78
C ASP A 487 -8.63 24.59 5.81
N VAL A 488 -9.22 25.17 4.77
CA VAL A 488 -8.47 25.83 3.70
C VAL A 488 -7.73 27.08 4.17
N ASN A 489 -8.15 27.67 5.31
CA ASN A 489 -7.57 28.88 5.86
C ASN A 489 -6.42 28.63 6.83
N THR A 490 -6.22 27.40 7.30
CA THR A 490 -5.07 27.04 8.17
C THR A 490 -4.15 25.98 7.58
N ALA A 491 -4.62 25.18 6.61
CA ALA A 491 -3.85 24.09 6.05
C ALA A 491 -2.59 24.51 5.28
N SER A 492 -1.54 23.70 5.43
CA SER A 492 -0.29 23.83 4.68
C SER A 492 -0.47 23.40 3.21
N ALA A 493 0.43 23.86 2.34
CA ALA A 493 0.49 23.37 0.95
C ALA A 493 0.70 21.83 0.88
N ALA A 494 1.42 21.26 1.84
CA ALA A 494 1.68 19.83 1.92
C ALA A 494 0.41 19.01 2.22
N LEU A 495 -0.51 19.56 3.03
CA LEU A 495 -1.81 18.92 3.29
C LEU A 495 -2.76 19.13 2.11
N LEU A 496 -2.83 20.36 1.57
CA LEU A 496 -3.74 20.71 0.49
C LEU A 496 -3.50 19.91 -0.79
N ARG A 497 -2.26 19.49 -1.10
CA ARG A 497 -1.95 18.70 -2.31
C ARG A 497 -2.60 17.30 -2.33
N TYR A 498 -3.06 16.83 -1.17
CA TYR A 498 -3.73 15.53 -1.04
C TYR A 498 -5.25 15.67 -1.02
N VAL A 499 -5.79 16.89 -1.14
CA VAL A 499 -7.22 17.10 -1.35
C VAL A 499 -7.55 16.70 -2.79
N ALA A 500 -8.63 15.93 -2.95
CA ALA A 500 -9.09 15.45 -4.24
C ALA A 500 -9.21 16.59 -5.26
N GLY A 501 -8.55 16.44 -6.41
CA GLY A 501 -8.54 17.47 -7.47
C GLY A 501 -7.55 18.63 -7.27
N ILE A 502 -6.80 18.68 -6.16
CA ILE A 502 -5.80 19.72 -5.90
C ILE A 502 -4.40 19.19 -6.18
N SER A 503 -3.73 19.72 -7.21
CA SER A 503 -2.31 19.43 -7.46
C SER A 503 -1.39 20.20 -6.52
N ALA A 504 -0.14 19.78 -6.39
CA ALA A 504 0.90 20.49 -5.61
C ALA A 504 1.06 21.97 -6.03
N ARG A 505 0.91 22.26 -7.32
CA ARG A 505 0.93 23.63 -7.85
C ARG A 505 -0.26 24.45 -7.37
N VAL A 506 -1.46 23.86 -7.40
CA VAL A 506 -2.69 24.54 -6.95
C VAL A 506 -2.69 24.73 -5.44
N ALA A 507 -2.22 23.74 -4.66
CA ALA A 507 -2.06 23.86 -3.21
C ALA A 507 -1.17 25.07 -2.83
N SER A 508 -0.05 25.26 -3.54
CA SER A 508 0.83 26.41 -3.34
C SER A 508 0.14 27.73 -3.71
N ALA A 509 -0.67 27.73 -4.78
CA ALA A 509 -1.42 28.90 -5.21
C ALA A 509 -2.54 29.29 -4.22
N VAL A 510 -3.22 28.32 -3.60
CA VAL A 510 -4.23 28.55 -2.55
C VAL A 510 -3.60 29.27 -1.36
N VAL A 511 -2.45 28.79 -0.89
CA VAL A 511 -1.71 29.42 0.22
C VAL A 511 -1.30 30.84 -0.15
N ALA A 512 -0.66 31.02 -1.31
CA ALA A 512 -0.24 32.34 -1.77
C ALA A 512 -1.42 33.32 -1.95
N HIS A 513 -2.58 32.82 -2.38
CA HIS A 513 -3.78 33.63 -2.53
C HIS A 513 -4.29 34.14 -1.18
N ARG A 514 -4.40 33.24 -0.18
CA ARG A 514 -4.77 33.58 1.20
C ARG A 514 -3.78 34.56 1.84
N ASP A 515 -2.48 34.38 1.62
CA ASP A 515 -1.45 35.26 2.18
C ASP A 515 -1.55 36.68 1.60
N ALA A 516 -1.93 36.80 0.31
CA ALA A 516 -2.05 38.08 -0.37
C ALA A 516 -3.40 38.79 -0.17
N HIS A 517 -4.50 38.05 -0.07
CA HIS A 517 -5.87 38.61 -0.06
C HIS A 517 -6.62 38.41 1.27
N GLY A 518 -6.00 37.73 2.23
CA GLY A 518 -6.63 37.34 3.50
C GLY A 518 -7.38 35.99 3.40
N PRO A 519 -8.01 35.55 4.50
CA PRO A 519 -8.69 34.26 4.55
C PRO A 519 -9.89 34.22 3.60
N PHE A 520 -10.14 33.05 3.00
CA PHE A 520 -11.34 32.76 2.21
C PHE A 520 -12.58 32.83 3.11
N ARG A 521 -13.66 33.45 2.61
CA ARG A 521 -14.91 33.60 3.36
C ARG A 521 -15.99 32.65 2.90
N ARG A 522 -15.93 32.24 1.63
CA ARG A 522 -16.83 31.27 1.02
C ARG A 522 -16.03 30.32 0.13
N ARG A 523 -16.51 29.08 -0.05
CA ARG A 523 -15.85 28.11 -0.96
C ARG A 523 -15.75 28.63 -2.38
N ARG A 524 -16.77 29.35 -2.86
CA ARG A 524 -16.78 29.93 -4.20
C ARG A 524 -15.58 30.84 -4.49
N ASP A 525 -15.03 31.48 -3.46
CA ASP A 525 -13.87 32.39 -3.56
C ASP A 525 -12.60 31.63 -4.01
N LEU A 526 -12.58 30.30 -3.87
CA LEU A 526 -11.49 29.46 -4.35
C LEU A 526 -11.38 29.47 -5.88
N LEU A 527 -12.46 29.77 -6.61
CA LEU A 527 -12.41 29.88 -8.08
C LEU A 527 -11.54 31.05 -8.56
N ASP A 528 -11.22 32.00 -7.69
CA ASP A 528 -10.29 33.10 -7.99
C ASP A 528 -8.82 32.64 -7.91
N VAL A 529 -8.55 31.45 -7.38
CA VAL A 529 -7.19 30.90 -7.27
C VAL A 529 -6.68 30.44 -8.64
N LYS A 530 -5.53 31.01 -9.04
CA LYS A 530 -4.88 30.66 -10.30
C LYS A 530 -4.58 29.16 -10.41
N GLY A 531 -5.17 28.52 -11.42
CA GLY A 531 -4.97 27.10 -11.71
C GLY A 531 -6.03 26.18 -11.12
N LEU A 532 -6.94 26.69 -10.27
CA LEU A 532 -8.12 25.95 -9.83
C LEU A 532 -9.28 26.18 -10.80
N GLY A 533 -9.40 25.30 -11.80
CA GLY A 533 -10.52 25.33 -12.75
C GLY A 533 -11.81 24.72 -12.17
N ALA A 534 -12.93 24.89 -12.89
CA ALA A 534 -14.25 24.41 -12.46
C ALA A 534 -14.30 22.91 -12.11
N LYS A 535 -13.65 22.04 -12.90
CA LYS A 535 -13.58 20.60 -12.60
C LYS A 535 -12.77 20.32 -11.34
N ALA A 536 -11.60 20.95 -11.19
CA ALA A 536 -10.79 20.79 -9.98
C ALA A 536 -11.52 21.30 -8.73
N TYR A 537 -12.22 22.43 -8.85
CA TYR A 537 -13.09 22.94 -7.79
C TYR A 537 -14.21 21.95 -7.44
N GLN A 538 -14.90 21.38 -8.44
CA GLN A 538 -15.92 20.35 -8.22
C GLN A 538 -15.34 19.16 -7.45
N GLN A 539 -14.15 18.68 -7.81
CA GLN A 539 -13.53 17.56 -7.09
C GLN A 539 -13.15 17.91 -5.65
N ALA A 540 -12.74 19.16 -5.39
CA ALA A 540 -12.13 19.56 -4.12
C ALA A 540 -13.11 20.19 -3.11
N ALA A 541 -14.14 20.89 -3.57
CA ALA A 541 -14.86 21.86 -2.74
C ALA A 541 -15.50 21.23 -1.49
N GLY A 542 -16.07 20.03 -1.62
CA GLY A 542 -16.68 19.32 -0.49
C GLY A 542 -15.69 18.85 0.59
N PHE A 543 -14.40 18.79 0.27
CA PHE A 543 -13.33 18.40 1.19
C PHE A 543 -12.64 19.60 1.85
N LEU A 544 -12.84 20.81 1.32
CA LEU A 544 -12.29 22.05 1.86
C LEU A 544 -13.31 22.71 2.79
N ARG A 545 -12.95 23.02 4.02
CA ARG A 545 -13.82 23.64 5.02
C ARG A 545 -13.41 25.08 5.28
N ILE A 546 -14.39 25.92 5.63
CA ILE A 546 -14.18 27.30 6.07
C ILE A 546 -14.91 27.50 7.40
N PRO A 547 -14.27 27.16 8.53
CA PRO A 547 -14.81 27.44 9.86
C PRO A 547 -15.05 28.95 10.04
N GLY A 548 -16.25 29.34 10.46
CA GLY A 548 -16.61 30.74 10.67
C GLY A 548 -16.80 31.56 9.37
N GLY A 549 -16.96 30.90 8.22
CA GLY A 549 -17.25 31.55 6.93
C GLY A 549 -18.64 32.21 6.86
N GLU A 550 -18.90 32.92 5.77
CA GLU A 550 -20.19 33.62 5.55
C GLU A 550 -21.34 32.64 5.20
N GLU A 551 -21.01 31.50 4.60
CA GLU A 551 -21.93 30.40 4.28
C GLU A 551 -21.77 29.27 5.31
N PRO A 552 -22.77 29.01 6.17
CA PRO A 552 -22.65 27.99 7.24
C PRO A 552 -22.35 26.58 6.72
N LEU A 553 -22.84 26.24 5.52
CA LEU A 553 -22.62 24.94 4.91
C LEU A 553 -21.14 24.71 4.53
N ASP A 554 -20.33 25.76 4.38
CA ASP A 554 -18.90 25.64 4.07
C ASP A 554 -18.09 25.02 5.22
N ASN A 555 -18.64 24.93 6.43
CA ASN A 555 -18.04 24.18 7.54
C ASN A 555 -18.55 22.72 7.62
N THR A 556 -19.20 22.21 6.59
CA THR A 556 -19.70 20.82 6.52
C THR A 556 -19.06 20.06 5.37
N SER A 557 -19.28 18.75 5.26
CA SER A 557 -18.88 17.98 4.07
C SER A 557 -19.92 18.05 2.93
N ILE A 558 -21.01 18.81 3.09
CA ILE A 558 -22.04 18.98 2.05
C ILE A 558 -21.39 19.67 0.87
N HIS A 559 -21.56 19.10 -0.33
CA HIS A 559 -20.96 19.65 -1.54
C HIS A 559 -21.72 20.90 -2.01
N PRO A 560 -21.06 21.93 -2.59
CA PRO A 560 -21.74 23.09 -3.18
C PRO A 560 -22.83 22.77 -4.20
N GLU A 561 -22.75 21.63 -4.89
CA GLU A 561 -23.80 21.13 -5.80
C GLU A 561 -25.13 20.85 -5.07
N SER A 562 -25.09 20.59 -3.77
CA SER A 562 -26.25 20.25 -2.94
C SER A 562 -26.71 21.40 -2.05
N TYR A 563 -26.17 22.62 -2.21
CA TYR A 563 -26.51 23.74 -1.33
C TYR A 563 -27.97 24.16 -1.42
N ALA A 564 -28.55 24.18 -2.62
CA ALA A 564 -29.97 24.49 -2.78
C ALA A 564 -30.83 23.49 -1.99
N ALA A 565 -30.60 22.19 -2.18
CA ALA A 565 -31.32 21.13 -1.46
C ALA A 565 -31.11 21.21 0.07
N ALA A 566 -29.89 21.49 0.54
CA ALA A 566 -29.61 21.65 1.96
C ALA A 566 -30.32 22.87 2.56
N GLN A 567 -30.38 23.98 1.82
CA GLN A 567 -31.10 25.19 2.23
C GLN A 567 -32.61 24.96 2.27
N ASP A 568 -33.16 24.26 1.28
CA ASP A 568 -34.58 23.89 1.24
C ASP A 568 -34.95 22.95 2.41
N LEU A 569 -34.07 21.97 2.73
CA LEU A 569 -34.24 21.09 3.89
C LEU A 569 -34.27 21.89 5.21
N LEU A 570 -33.33 22.83 5.38
CA LEU A 570 -33.32 23.72 6.54
C LEU A 570 -34.59 24.58 6.60
N ALA A 571 -35.07 25.08 5.46
CA ALA A 571 -36.29 25.87 5.37
C ALA A 571 -37.54 25.06 5.76
N LEU A 572 -37.63 23.79 5.36
CA LEU A 572 -38.70 22.87 5.79
C LEU A 572 -38.70 22.69 7.32
N MET A 573 -37.53 22.74 7.94
CA MET A 573 -37.37 22.71 9.40
C MET A 573 -37.51 24.09 10.07
N SER A 574 -37.79 25.15 9.30
CA SER A 574 -37.80 26.55 9.75
C SER A 574 -36.45 27.01 10.35
N LEU A 575 -35.35 26.56 9.74
CA LEU A 575 -33.96 26.86 10.13
C LEU A 575 -33.22 27.61 9.03
N THR A 576 -32.13 28.26 9.42
CA THR A 576 -31.24 29.05 8.54
C THR A 576 -29.82 28.49 8.46
N GLY A 577 -29.48 27.50 9.30
CA GLY A 577 -28.12 26.94 9.39
C GLY A 577 -27.18 27.77 10.28
N ARG A 578 -27.64 28.89 10.85
CA ARG A 578 -26.85 29.82 11.68
C ARG A 578 -27.19 29.74 13.16
N GLU A 579 -28.08 28.84 13.54
CA GLU A 579 -28.53 28.70 14.91
C GLU A 579 -27.39 28.23 15.82
N ALA A 580 -27.29 28.82 17.02
CA ALA A 580 -26.24 28.48 17.99
C ALA A 580 -26.24 27.00 18.42
N ASP A 581 -27.40 26.35 18.38
CA ASP A 581 -27.57 24.91 18.61
C ASP A 581 -28.24 24.26 17.38
N LEU A 582 -27.60 24.42 16.23
CA LEU A 582 -28.04 23.81 14.99
C LEU A 582 -28.27 22.29 15.13
N PRO A 583 -27.38 21.50 15.79
CA PRO A 583 -27.59 20.06 15.95
C PRO A 583 -28.91 19.69 16.64
N ALA A 584 -29.25 20.30 17.78
CA ALA A 584 -30.49 19.99 18.47
C ALA A 584 -31.71 20.41 17.66
N LYS A 585 -31.64 21.56 16.98
CA LYS A 585 -32.74 22.06 16.15
C LYS A 585 -32.97 21.24 14.89
N VAL A 586 -31.91 20.78 14.22
CA VAL A 586 -32.01 19.87 13.07
C VAL A 586 -32.62 18.54 13.52
N ARG A 587 -32.24 18.02 14.69
CA ARG A 587 -32.86 16.80 15.24
C ARG A 587 -34.36 16.98 15.49
N ALA A 588 -34.75 18.06 16.16
CA ALA A 588 -36.17 18.35 16.44
C ALA A 588 -36.96 18.60 15.14
N GLY A 589 -36.38 19.30 14.17
CA GLY A 589 -36.98 19.54 12.86
C GLY A 589 -37.17 18.24 12.08
N TRP A 590 -36.19 17.34 12.11
CA TRP A 590 -36.27 16.03 11.50
C TRP A 590 -37.36 15.16 12.13
N GLU A 591 -37.39 15.07 13.47
CA GLU A 591 -38.43 14.35 14.21
C GLU A 591 -39.84 14.89 13.90
N ALA A 592 -39.98 16.22 13.76
CA ALA A 592 -41.25 16.86 13.41
C ALA A 592 -41.71 16.52 11.98
N LEU A 593 -40.80 16.48 11.00
CA LEU A 593 -41.10 16.05 9.64
C LEU A 593 -41.51 14.57 9.61
N GLN A 594 -40.80 13.71 10.33
CA GLN A 594 -41.16 12.30 10.45
C GLN A 594 -42.54 12.10 11.08
N ALA A 595 -42.89 12.87 12.10
CA ALA A 595 -44.21 12.84 12.73
C ALA A 595 -45.34 13.29 11.79
N GLN A 596 -45.02 14.10 10.77
CA GLN A 596 -45.96 14.51 9.71
C GLN A 596 -46.10 13.47 8.60
N GLY A 597 -45.41 12.34 8.70
CA GLY A 597 -45.44 11.26 7.71
C GLY A 597 -44.41 11.40 6.60
N GLU A 598 -43.50 12.38 6.68
CA GLU A 598 -42.41 12.50 5.72
C GLU A 598 -41.36 11.42 5.94
N SER A 599 -41.08 10.67 4.88
CA SER A 599 -40.03 9.67 4.87
C SER A 599 -38.74 10.25 4.26
N ALA A 600 -37.60 9.63 4.54
CA ALA A 600 -36.35 10.01 3.86
C ALA A 600 -36.45 9.89 2.33
N ALA A 601 -37.27 8.96 1.82
CA ALA A 601 -37.49 8.81 0.39
C ALA A 601 -38.32 9.96 -0.19
N SER A 602 -39.45 10.33 0.44
CA SER A 602 -40.32 11.43 -0.02
C SER A 602 -39.61 12.78 0.06
N LEU A 603 -38.82 13.00 1.10
CA LEU A 603 -38.02 14.23 1.23
C LEU A 603 -36.89 14.30 0.21
N ALA A 604 -36.22 13.18 -0.08
CA ALA A 604 -35.17 13.16 -1.11
C ALA A 604 -35.73 13.52 -2.49
N GLU A 605 -36.88 12.95 -2.85
CA GLU A 605 -37.60 13.30 -4.09
C GLU A 605 -38.02 14.78 -4.11
N THR A 606 -38.61 15.28 -3.02
CA THR A 606 -39.02 16.69 -2.87
C THR A 606 -37.85 17.66 -3.06
N LEU A 607 -36.68 17.30 -2.53
CA LEU A 607 -35.46 18.11 -2.58
C LEU A 607 -34.64 17.88 -3.87
N GLY A 608 -35.08 16.99 -4.76
CA GLY A 608 -34.40 16.69 -6.03
C GLY A 608 -33.03 16.03 -5.86
N VAL A 609 -32.81 15.29 -4.76
CA VAL A 609 -31.56 14.59 -4.47
C VAL A 609 -31.79 13.09 -4.28
N GLY A 610 -30.72 12.31 -4.30
CA GLY A 610 -30.79 10.92 -3.87
C GLY A 610 -30.95 10.78 -2.36
N ARG A 611 -31.49 9.64 -1.95
CA ARG A 611 -31.55 9.24 -0.54
C ARG A 611 -30.17 9.26 0.16
N PRO A 612 -29.08 8.69 -0.40
CA PRO A 612 -27.76 8.78 0.23
C PRO A 612 -27.33 10.23 0.49
N THR A 613 -27.50 11.11 -0.49
CA THR A 613 -27.16 12.54 -0.37
C THR A 613 -27.98 13.21 0.74
N LEU A 614 -29.28 12.92 0.86
CA LEU A 614 -30.10 13.44 1.96
C LEU A 614 -29.62 12.96 3.33
N GLU A 615 -29.33 11.67 3.47
CA GLU A 615 -28.82 11.09 4.72
C GLU A 615 -27.46 11.70 5.10
N ASP A 616 -26.56 11.89 4.13
CA ASP A 616 -25.29 12.58 4.34
C ASP A 616 -25.47 14.05 4.74
N MET A 617 -26.41 14.78 4.11
CA MET A 617 -26.74 16.16 4.48
C MET A 617 -27.21 16.24 5.93
N LEU A 618 -28.18 15.40 6.33
CA LEU A 618 -28.68 15.34 7.71
C LEU A 618 -27.56 15.02 8.70
N ALA A 619 -26.73 14.02 8.41
CA ALA A 619 -25.60 13.64 9.27
C ALA A 619 -24.60 14.80 9.46
N ASN A 620 -24.33 15.57 8.40
CA ASN A 620 -23.45 16.73 8.44
C ASN A 620 -24.06 17.92 9.20
N LEU A 621 -25.36 18.17 9.03
CA LEU A 621 -26.08 19.23 9.76
C LEU A 621 -26.20 18.92 11.27
N LEU A 622 -26.24 17.64 11.64
CA LEU A 622 -26.22 17.20 13.04
C LEU A 622 -24.85 17.32 13.71
N ARG A 623 -23.75 17.30 12.94
CA ARG A 623 -22.38 17.49 13.46
C ARG A 623 -21.53 18.35 12.49
N PRO A 624 -21.82 19.65 12.33
CA PRO A 624 -21.05 20.53 11.45
C PRO A 624 -19.60 20.60 11.88
N GLY A 625 -18.67 20.57 10.92
CA GLY A 625 -17.23 20.68 11.19
C GLY A 625 -16.62 19.46 11.89
N ARG A 626 -17.36 18.35 12.05
CA ARG A 626 -16.87 17.13 12.69
C ARG A 626 -15.56 16.65 12.06
N ASP A 627 -14.57 16.39 12.89
CA ASP A 627 -13.41 15.59 12.54
C ASP A 627 -13.72 14.13 12.91
N PRO A 628 -13.73 13.18 11.96
CA PRO A 628 -14.10 11.79 12.25
C PRO A 628 -13.13 11.12 13.24
N ARG A 629 -11.93 11.67 13.44
CA ARG A 629 -10.92 11.14 14.37
C ARG A 629 -11.24 11.47 15.83
N GLU A 630 -12.12 12.44 16.10
CA GLU A 630 -12.52 12.83 17.46
C GLU A 630 -13.36 11.76 18.17
N ASP A 631 -13.91 10.80 17.42
CA ASP A 631 -14.64 9.66 17.98
C ASP A 631 -13.71 8.48 18.35
N LEU A 632 -12.42 8.56 18.02
CA LEU A 632 -11.42 7.53 18.31
C LEU A 632 -10.82 7.73 19.72
N PRO A 633 -10.30 6.67 20.36
CA PRO A 633 -9.65 6.78 21.66
C PRO A 633 -8.49 7.78 21.64
N ALA A 634 -8.48 8.69 22.62
CA ALA A 634 -7.35 9.60 22.82
C ALA A 634 -6.08 8.82 23.24
N PRO A 635 -4.88 9.29 22.87
CA PRO A 635 -3.64 8.66 23.29
C PRO A 635 -3.53 8.49 24.81
N ILE A 636 -2.89 7.41 25.26
CA ILE A 636 -2.66 7.15 26.69
C ILE A 636 -1.66 8.18 27.23
N LEU A 637 -2.13 9.05 28.12
CA LEU A 637 -1.28 9.99 28.85
C LEU A 637 -0.63 9.26 30.03
N ARG A 638 0.70 9.20 30.04
CA ARG A 638 1.47 8.51 31.10
C ARG A 638 2.07 9.47 32.10
N THR A 639 2.32 8.94 33.31
CA THR A 639 2.97 9.64 34.43
C THR A 639 4.07 8.82 35.10
N ASP A 640 4.19 7.52 34.78
CA ASP A 640 5.09 6.54 35.39
C ASP A 640 5.83 5.70 34.33
N VAL A 641 6.92 5.02 34.73
CA VAL A 641 7.71 4.14 33.83
C VAL A 641 7.62 2.70 34.30
N LEU A 642 7.26 1.80 33.38
CA LEU A 642 7.35 0.36 33.56
C LEU A 642 8.66 -0.20 32.99
N LYS A 643 9.27 -1.16 33.69
CA LYS A 643 10.44 -1.89 33.19
C LYS A 643 10.06 -3.30 32.77
N MET A 644 10.81 -3.88 31.83
CA MET A 644 10.59 -5.27 31.39
C MET A 644 10.79 -6.25 32.55
N GLU A 645 11.68 -5.91 33.48
CA GLU A 645 11.94 -6.66 34.71
C GLU A 645 10.77 -6.62 35.71
N ASP A 646 9.88 -5.63 35.58
CA ASP A 646 8.68 -5.50 36.42
C ASP A 646 7.52 -6.34 35.88
N LEU A 647 7.62 -6.82 34.64
CA LEU A 647 6.60 -7.64 33.99
C LEU A 647 6.55 -9.04 34.58
N ARG A 648 5.34 -9.53 34.80
CA ARG A 648 5.07 -10.90 35.27
C ARG A 648 4.04 -11.54 34.36
N GLU A 649 4.20 -12.82 34.10
CA GLU A 649 3.17 -13.60 33.41
C GLU A 649 1.82 -13.47 34.14
N GLY A 650 0.75 -13.29 33.38
CA GLY A 650 -0.60 -13.02 33.87
C GLY A 650 -0.89 -11.55 34.18
N MET A 651 0.10 -10.65 34.15
CA MET A 651 -0.13 -9.21 34.34
C MET A 651 -1.00 -8.65 33.21
N MET A 652 -2.06 -7.92 33.58
CA MET A 652 -2.92 -7.18 32.65
C MET A 652 -2.40 -5.75 32.49
N LEU A 653 -2.20 -5.32 31.26
CA LEU A 653 -1.73 -3.98 30.91
C LEU A 653 -2.58 -3.42 29.79
N LYS A 654 -2.66 -2.10 29.73
CA LYS A 654 -3.23 -1.39 28.58
C LYS A 654 -2.09 -0.94 27.68
N GLY A 655 -2.19 -1.21 26.39
CA GLY A 655 -1.17 -0.87 25.41
C GLY A 655 -1.73 -0.25 24.15
N THR A 656 -0.86 0.31 23.33
CA THR A 656 -1.20 0.89 22.03
C THR A 656 -0.59 0.07 20.91
N VAL A 657 -1.40 -0.32 19.92
CA VAL A 657 -0.93 -1.04 18.74
C VAL A 657 0.00 -0.14 17.92
N ARG A 658 1.27 -0.55 17.78
CA ARG A 658 2.32 0.18 17.06
C ARG A 658 2.42 -0.25 15.60
N ASN A 659 2.20 -1.53 15.33
CA ASN A 659 2.35 -2.10 14.00
C ASN A 659 1.54 -3.39 13.87
N VAL A 660 0.89 -3.60 12.73
CA VAL A 660 0.19 -4.86 12.41
C VAL A 660 0.96 -5.59 11.32
N VAL A 661 1.09 -6.91 11.46
CA VAL A 661 1.80 -7.80 10.54
C VAL A 661 0.98 -9.08 10.32
N ASP A 662 1.25 -9.85 9.26
CA ASP A 662 0.47 -11.07 8.93
C ASP A 662 0.31 -12.07 10.08
N PHE A 663 1.29 -12.14 10.98
CA PHE A 663 1.32 -13.11 12.07
C PHE A 663 0.94 -12.53 13.43
N GLY A 664 0.47 -11.28 13.49
CA GLY A 664 0.05 -10.65 14.75
C GLY A 664 0.13 -9.13 14.78
N ALA A 665 0.18 -8.57 15.98
CA ALA A 665 0.32 -7.14 16.20
C ALA A 665 1.37 -6.83 17.28
N PHE A 666 2.15 -5.78 17.08
CA PHE A 666 3.09 -5.25 18.06
C PHE A 666 2.42 -4.16 18.88
N VAL A 667 2.46 -4.31 20.20
CA VAL A 667 1.77 -3.45 21.16
C VAL A 667 2.78 -2.84 22.14
N ASP A 668 2.77 -1.51 22.22
CA ASP A 668 3.51 -0.76 23.23
C ASP A 668 2.71 -0.76 24.54
N ILE A 669 3.22 -1.52 25.52
CA ILE A 669 2.68 -1.63 26.88
C ILE A 669 3.44 -0.76 27.90
N GLY A 670 4.31 0.12 27.42
CA GLY A 670 5.10 1.03 28.23
C GLY A 670 6.38 0.48 28.82
N VAL A 671 6.96 -0.46 28.10
CA VAL A 671 8.33 -0.90 28.29
C VAL A 671 9.13 -0.66 27.01
N LYS A 672 10.46 -0.77 27.08
CA LYS A 672 11.38 -0.52 25.94
C LYS A 672 11.04 -1.30 24.67
N GLN A 673 10.47 -2.48 24.83
CA GLN A 673 10.24 -3.43 23.75
C GLN A 673 8.74 -3.62 23.55
N ASP A 674 8.28 -3.48 22.32
CA ASP A 674 6.91 -3.83 21.96
C ASP A 674 6.67 -5.33 22.20
N GLY A 675 5.53 -5.65 22.81
CA GLY A 675 5.08 -7.03 22.94
C GLY A 675 4.37 -7.50 21.67
N LEU A 676 4.56 -8.76 21.32
CA LEU A 676 3.89 -9.38 20.18
C LEU A 676 2.62 -10.10 20.66
N VAL A 677 1.47 -9.67 20.17
CA VAL A 677 0.23 -10.46 20.20
C VAL A 677 0.20 -11.29 18.92
N HIS A 678 0.47 -12.59 19.01
CA HIS A 678 0.40 -13.48 17.85
C HIS A 678 -1.04 -13.56 17.31
N ILE A 679 -1.23 -13.86 16.01
CA ILE A 679 -2.57 -13.91 15.38
C ILE A 679 -3.56 -14.82 16.14
N SER A 680 -3.07 -15.94 16.66
CA SER A 680 -3.87 -16.88 17.46
C SER A 680 -4.22 -16.39 18.87
N GLN A 681 -3.71 -15.24 19.28
CA GLN A 681 -3.87 -14.60 20.58
C GLN A 681 -4.60 -13.25 20.48
N LEU A 682 -5.02 -12.83 19.28
CA LEU A 682 -5.73 -11.56 19.05
C LEU A 682 -7.18 -11.60 19.51
N ALA A 683 -7.85 -12.76 19.38
CA ALA A 683 -9.25 -12.92 19.76
C ALA A 683 -9.56 -14.37 20.16
N ASP A 684 -10.68 -14.59 20.85
CA ASP A 684 -11.15 -15.93 21.25
C ASP A 684 -11.68 -16.79 20.09
N HIS A 685 -11.91 -16.18 18.93
CA HIS A 685 -12.28 -16.85 17.68
C HIS A 685 -11.10 -16.93 16.70
N TYR A 686 -11.28 -17.68 15.61
CA TYR A 686 -10.27 -17.78 14.57
C TYR A 686 -10.13 -16.47 13.81
N VAL A 687 -8.93 -15.90 13.81
CA VAL A 687 -8.58 -14.67 13.08
C VAL A 687 -7.84 -15.04 11.81
N ARG A 688 -8.36 -14.61 10.66
CA ARG A 688 -7.73 -14.84 9.35
C ARG A 688 -6.70 -13.76 9.02
N ASP A 689 -7.08 -12.49 9.20
CA ASP A 689 -6.22 -11.34 9.00
C ASP A 689 -6.20 -10.50 10.28
N PRO A 690 -5.04 -10.20 10.87
CA PRO A 690 -4.92 -9.33 12.04
C PRO A 690 -5.58 -7.95 11.85
N LEU A 691 -5.62 -7.43 10.62
CA LEU A 691 -6.25 -6.15 10.29
C LEU A 691 -7.78 -6.15 10.47
N ASP A 692 -8.41 -7.32 10.54
CA ASP A 692 -9.84 -7.45 10.83
C ASP A 692 -10.16 -7.17 12.32
N VAL A 693 -9.15 -7.24 13.18
CA VAL A 693 -9.31 -7.18 14.65
C VAL A 693 -8.69 -5.92 15.25
N VAL A 694 -7.53 -5.50 14.73
CA VAL A 694 -6.77 -4.36 15.28
C VAL A 694 -6.19 -3.48 14.18
N SER A 695 -6.07 -2.20 14.48
CA SER A 695 -5.43 -1.17 13.67
C SER A 695 -4.33 -0.45 14.44
N VAL A 696 -3.36 0.11 13.71
CA VAL A 696 -2.32 0.96 14.32
C VAL A 696 -2.95 2.16 15.01
N GLY A 697 -2.61 2.37 16.29
CA GLY A 697 -3.18 3.40 17.15
C GLY A 697 -4.26 2.89 18.11
N ASP A 698 -4.79 1.68 17.91
CA ASP A 698 -5.79 1.13 18.81
C ASP A 698 -5.25 0.96 20.23
N ILE A 699 -6.12 1.21 21.21
CA ILE A 699 -5.84 0.97 22.62
C ILE A 699 -6.45 -0.37 23.01
N VAL A 700 -5.61 -1.31 23.40
CA VAL A 700 -5.99 -2.70 23.70
C VAL A 700 -5.59 -3.08 25.12
N ASP A 701 -6.41 -3.92 25.76
CA ASP A 701 -6.05 -4.58 27.00
C ASP A 701 -5.36 -5.91 26.68
N VAL A 702 -4.20 -6.16 27.29
CA VAL A 702 -3.34 -7.30 26.98
C VAL A 702 -2.84 -7.98 28.26
N ARG A 703 -2.77 -9.30 28.20
CA ARG A 703 -2.18 -10.17 29.22
C ARG A 703 -0.77 -10.57 28.83
N VAL A 704 0.19 -10.42 29.72
CA VAL A 704 1.56 -10.94 29.53
C VAL A 704 1.53 -12.46 29.60
N ILE A 705 1.95 -13.15 28.53
CA ILE A 705 2.00 -14.62 28.47
C ILE A 705 3.43 -15.18 28.54
N SER A 706 4.44 -14.40 28.17
CA SER A 706 5.84 -14.78 28.30
C SER A 706 6.76 -13.57 28.27
N VAL A 707 7.90 -13.66 28.96
CA VAL A 707 8.93 -12.63 29.00
C VAL A 707 10.29 -13.29 28.81
N ASP A 708 10.94 -13.05 27.66
CA ASP A 708 12.30 -13.50 27.37
C ASP A 708 13.26 -12.30 27.45
N LEU A 709 13.94 -12.18 28.59
CA LEU A 709 14.91 -11.10 28.85
C LEU A 709 16.18 -11.23 28.00
N GLN A 710 16.58 -12.44 27.58
CA GLN A 710 17.81 -12.63 26.80
C GLN A 710 17.63 -12.17 25.36
N ARG A 711 16.48 -12.50 24.77
CA ARG A 711 16.14 -12.13 23.39
C ARG A 711 15.41 -10.79 23.30
N GLY A 712 15.01 -10.21 24.43
CA GLY A 712 14.21 -9.00 24.48
C GLY A 712 12.87 -9.22 23.77
N ARG A 713 12.13 -10.26 24.14
CA ARG A 713 10.81 -10.57 23.55
C ARG A 713 9.75 -10.66 24.63
N ILE A 714 8.58 -10.11 24.34
CA ILE A 714 7.41 -10.17 25.23
C ILE A 714 6.27 -10.76 24.42
N GLY A 715 5.74 -11.88 24.89
CA GLY A 715 4.52 -12.45 24.35
C GLY A 715 3.31 -11.85 25.06
N LEU A 716 2.33 -11.40 24.29
CA LEU A 716 1.08 -10.85 24.77
C LEU A 716 -0.13 -11.64 24.25
N SER A 717 -1.25 -11.54 24.95
CA SER A 717 -2.54 -12.09 24.52
C SER A 717 -3.65 -11.08 24.77
N MET A 718 -4.57 -10.96 23.82
CA MET A 718 -5.81 -10.17 23.91
C MET A 718 -7.03 -11.06 24.22
N LYS A 719 -6.82 -12.36 24.41
CA LYS A 719 -7.88 -13.30 24.84
C LYS A 719 -8.24 -13.07 26.29
N GLU A 720 -9.50 -13.34 26.62
CA GLU A 720 -10.03 -13.29 27.99
C GLU A 720 -9.26 -14.22 28.96
#